data_AF-A0A9N9C0N5-F1
#
_entry.id   AF-A0A9N9C0N5-F1
#
_cell.length_a   1.000
_cell.length_b   1.000
_cell.length_c   1.000
_cell.angle_alpha   90.00
_cell.angle_beta   90.00
_cell.angle_gamma   90.00
#
_symmetry.space_group_name_H-M   'P 1'
#
loop_
_entity.id
_entity.type
_entity.pdbx_description
1 polymer ?
#
loop_
_entity_poly.entity_id
_entity_poly.type
_entity_poly.pdbx_seq_one_letter_code
_entity_poly.pdbx_strand_id
1 'polypeptide(L)'
;MIISKVGKSVLSKSVSFNARRLGFLPTLQRQKKSLVKLTKQQSRLYSLDVQKHEKETIIRLLYNIGSKKEAEQYLRQFSSVESQKFAVIKVGGAVISNEIDSLASSLSFLNRVGLYPIVLHGGGPQLNIELEKAGIEPQYKNGIRITDAKTLEIARSIFIQENLKLVEALENLGTRARPITGGVFIADYLGREDYGYVGQITGINKNIVNASIKAGALPILTSLAETPSGQILNVNADVAAGELAKVLEPLKIIFLSEKGGLINEETKKKIDSINIDEEYDHYMSQPWVKHGTRLKLKEIKDLLDHLPRSSSVAITAVEQLPKELFTDSGAGTLIRRGHRLFKFNSLDEMDKNKLQKRLQINPNSDFVSTLSKKSYKVYSDEPYDVLAIVTQEKTNPNAIPFLEKFVATKNSVLSNVIDNVWNNIQKDNPRLLWAIDDHDENKSWHFSRSDGSYTIDGKTLFWYGINVEEVSAAIKDFVATLPNTNTTQSSSSGRAFTNISRGFSTFARYNQYNQCNKNNPFSISSLLRRQYATSTSSKVALIGARGYTGQNFVSLLNNHPHISLSHVSSRELEGQELSGYSKEKIKYVNLKAEQMKEMQKNGEVDCWVMALPNGVCTPFVQAINEGQADKSLIIDLSADYRFDSEWTYGLPELSKNRESFRQTKKISNPGCYATGSQLSIAPLLPYISETPTVFGVSGYSGAGTKPSPKNDPKFLENNMIPYSLTDHIHEREISYHLGRTVNFIPHVAPFFQGITLTVNIPLSKSFKSAEIRELYEQKYAGEKLIKVVDDVPLVKDISKKHFVKIGGFGVHSSGKRVVVITTIDNLLKGAATQALQNINLALGYNEYEGIPSE
;
A
#
# COMPACT_ATOMS: atom_id res chain seq x y z
N MET A 1 63.77 -42.67 1.79
CA MET A 1 63.56 -42.06 0.45
C MET A 1 63.17 -40.59 0.65
N ILE A 2 64.12 -39.75 1.09
CA ILE A 2 64.79 -38.66 0.33
C ILE A 2 63.78 -37.56 -0.10
N ILE A 3 63.48 -36.52 0.69
CA ILE A 3 64.26 -35.32 1.08
C ILE A 3 64.30 -34.23 -0.03
N SER A 4 63.55 -33.13 0.19
CA SER A 4 63.92 -31.70 0.00
C SER A 4 64.31 -31.19 -1.41
N LYS A 5 64.47 -29.92 -1.78
CA LYS A 5 64.43 -28.56 -1.19
C LYS A 5 64.61 -27.60 -2.41
N VAL A 6 64.11 -26.36 -2.29
CA VAL A 6 64.75 -25.09 -2.75
C VAL A 6 64.90 -24.81 -4.27
N GLY A 7 64.13 -23.81 -4.73
CA GLY A 7 64.64 -22.46 -5.00
C GLY A 7 65.21 -22.12 -6.39
N LYS A 8 64.65 -21.02 -6.97
CA LYS A 8 65.29 -19.89 -7.70
C LYS A 8 66.44 -20.21 -8.68
N SER A 9 66.59 -19.65 -9.88
CA SER A 9 66.01 -18.57 -10.66
C SER A 9 66.96 -18.38 -11.87
N VAL A 10 66.61 -17.48 -12.79
CA VAL A 10 67.55 -16.71 -13.65
C VAL A 10 68.00 -17.36 -14.97
N LEU A 11 67.49 -16.75 -16.06
CA LEU A 11 68.20 -16.21 -17.25
C LEU A 11 69.25 -17.14 -17.91
N SER A 12 69.44 -17.23 -19.22
CA SER A 12 68.98 -16.55 -20.42
C SER A 12 69.83 -17.21 -21.52
N LYS A 13 69.30 -17.55 -22.69
CA LYS A 13 70.13 -17.58 -23.91
C LYS A 13 69.26 -17.38 -25.14
N SER A 14 69.45 -16.18 -25.68
CA SER A 14 69.05 -15.67 -26.97
C SER A 14 69.60 -16.50 -28.13
N VAL A 15 68.77 -16.78 -29.13
CA VAL A 15 69.17 -16.75 -30.54
C VAL A 15 68.06 -16.04 -31.32
N SER A 16 68.42 -14.89 -31.86
CA SER A 16 67.64 -14.07 -32.79
C SER A 16 67.71 -14.65 -34.20
N PHE A 17 66.60 -14.70 -34.95
CA PHE A 17 66.64 -14.41 -36.39
C PHE A 17 65.30 -13.85 -36.90
N ASN A 18 65.39 -12.58 -37.31
CA ASN A 18 64.68 -11.84 -38.35
C ASN A 18 63.15 -11.93 -38.51
N ALA A 19 62.54 -10.78 -38.23
CA ALA A 19 61.25 -10.35 -38.75
C ALA A 19 61.26 -10.18 -40.27
N ARG A 20 60.21 -10.66 -40.95
CA ARG A 20 59.56 -9.95 -42.05
C ARG A 20 58.15 -10.52 -42.31
N ARG A 21 57.17 -9.63 -42.19
CA ARG A 21 55.82 -9.62 -42.80
C ARG A 21 54.83 -10.74 -42.44
N LEU A 22 53.88 -10.40 -41.57
CA LEU A 22 52.46 -10.23 -41.93
C LEU A 22 51.72 -9.65 -40.72
N GLY A 23 51.22 -8.42 -40.86
CA GLY A 23 50.52 -7.70 -39.80
C GLY A 23 49.09 -8.18 -39.67
N PHE A 24 48.74 -8.71 -38.51
CA PHE A 24 47.36 -8.86 -38.03
C PHE A 24 47.38 -8.95 -36.51
N LEU A 25 47.40 -7.82 -35.80
CA LEU A 25 47.09 -7.73 -34.35
C LEU A 25 46.87 -6.26 -33.94
N PRO A 26 45.71 -5.65 -34.28
CA PRO A 26 45.12 -4.66 -33.37
C PRO A 26 43.61 -4.85 -33.09
N THR A 27 42.99 -5.94 -33.55
CA THR A 27 41.52 -6.13 -33.45
C THR A 27 41.07 -6.87 -32.19
N LEU A 28 41.87 -7.80 -31.64
CA LEU A 28 41.48 -8.65 -30.49
C LEU A 28 41.51 -7.92 -29.13
N GLN A 29 42.40 -6.95 -28.92
CA GLN A 29 42.46 -6.17 -27.67
C GLN A 29 41.36 -5.10 -27.59
N ARG A 30 40.91 -4.58 -28.74
CA ARG A 30 39.84 -3.57 -28.84
C ARG A 30 38.46 -4.21 -28.62
N GLN A 31 38.25 -5.43 -29.11
CA GLN A 31 37.03 -6.22 -28.87
C GLN A 31 36.90 -6.70 -27.41
N LYS A 32 37.99 -7.10 -26.74
CA LYS A 32 37.92 -7.44 -25.30
C LYS A 32 37.59 -6.22 -24.42
N LYS A 33 38.13 -5.04 -24.72
CA LYS A 33 37.79 -3.80 -24.00
C LYS A 33 36.36 -3.31 -24.29
N SER A 34 35.84 -3.51 -25.51
CA SER A 34 34.45 -3.16 -25.83
C SER A 34 33.45 -4.13 -25.21
N LEU A 35 33.72 -5.45 -25.22
CA LEU A 35 32.86 -6.45 -24.57
C LEU A 35 32.76 -6.21 -23.07
N VAL A 36 33.88 -5.95 -22.38
CA VAL A 36 33.89 -5.67 -20.94
C VAL A 36 33.13 -4.37 -20.60
N LYS A 37 33.19 -3.36 -21.47
CA LYS A 37 32.39 -2.12 -21.34
C LYS A 37 30.91 -2.39 -21.56
N LEU A 38 30.55 -3.17 -22.57
CA LEU A 38 29.17 -3.55 -22.90
C LEU A 38 28.53 -4.39 -21.79
N THR A 39 29.24 -5.37 -21.21
CA THR A 39 28.74 -6.15 -20.06
C THR A 39 28.59 -5.32 -18.79
N LYS A 40 29.47 -4.33 -18.54
CA LYS A 40 29.31 -3.39 -17.41
C LYS A 40 28.19 -2.38 -17.62
N GLN A 41 27.90 -2.00 -18.87
CA GLN A 41 26.76 -1.15 -19.22
C GLN A 41 25.44 -1.91 -19.10
N GLN A 42 25.38 -3.15 -19.61
CA GLN A 42 24.20 -4.02 -19.47
C GLN A 42 23.92 -4.38 -18.01
N SER A 43 24.93 -4.69 -17.18
CA SER A 43 24.69 -4.99 -15.77
C SER A 43 24.22 -3.77 -14.97
N ARG A 44 24.71 -2.56 -15.31
CA ARG A 44 24.21 -1.29 -14.74
C ARG A 44 22.78 -1.00 -15.15
N LEU A 45 22.44 -1.17 -16.43
CA LEU A 45 21.08 -0.96 -16.95
C LEU A 45 20.11 -1.96 -16.30
N TYR A 46 20.51 -3.22 -16.15
CA TYR A 46 19.73 -4.25 -15.48
C TYR A 46 19.53 -3.96 -13.98
N SER A 47 20.56 -3.48 -13.26
CA SER A 47 20.40 -3.10 -11.84
C SER A 47 19.49 -1.88 -11.65
N LEU A 48 19.48 -0.95 -12.61
CA LEU A 48 18.64 0.24 -12.58
C LEU A 48 17.16 -0.11 -12.85
N ASP A 49 16.89 -1.02 -13.78
CA ASP A 49 15.52 -1.50 -14.05
C ASP A 49 14.95 -2.33 -12.89
N VAL A 50 15.77 -3.17 -12.26
CA VAL A 50 15.35 -3.94 -11.06
C VAL A 50 15.01 -3.00 -9.91
N GLN A 51 15.84 -1.99 -9.63
CA GLN A 51 15.56 -0.99 -8.59
C GLN A 51 14.28 -0.18 -8.89
N LYS A 52 14.00 0.11 -10.16
CA LYS A 52 12.78 0.85 -10.55
C LYS A 52 11.52 0.00 -10.36
N HIS A 53 11.58 -1.29 -10.68
CA HIS A 53 10.46 -2.23 -10.51
C HIS A 53 10.19 -2.57 -9.03
N GLU A 54 11.24 -2.76 -8.22
CA GLU A 54 11.12 -2.93 -6.77
C GLU A 54 10.50 -1.68 -6.12
N LYS A 55 10.89 -0.48 -6.56
CA LYS A 55 10.32 0.79 -6.11
C LYS A 55 8.81 0.88 -6.37
N GLU A 56 8.35 0.57 -7.57
CA GLU A 56 6.90 0.57 -7.91
C GLU A 56 6.13 -0.46 -7.08
N THR A 57 6.72 -1.63 -6.87
CA THR A 57 6.14 -2.69 -6.05
C THR A 57 5.95 -2.24 -4.60
N ILE A 58 6.94 -1.55 -4.03
CA ILE A 58 6.87 -1.07 -2.65
C ILE A 58 5.87 0.07 -2.50
N ILE A 59 5.80 1.01 -3.45
CA ILE A 59 4.76 2.06 -3.47
C ILE A 59 3.36 1.45 -3.45
N ARG A 60 3.13 0.41 -4.27
CA ARG A 60 1.85 -0.32 -4.29
C ARG A 60 1.60 -1.06 -2.98
N LEU A 61 2.61 -1.65 -2.36
CA LEU A 61 2.47 -2.29 -1.05
C LEU A 61 2.09 -1.29 0.04
N LEU A 62 2.66 -0.08 0.03
CA LEU A 62 2.40 0.91 1.08
C LEU A 62 0.97 1.44 1.03
N TYR A 63 0.42 1.66 -0.16
CA TYR A 63 -1.00 1.98 -0.30
C TYR A 63 -1.95 0.85 0.14
N ASN A 64 -1.45 -0.38 0.23
CA ASN A 64 -2.24 -1.55 0.61
C ASN A 64 -2.05 -1.99 2.08
N ILE A 65 -0.99 -1.52 2.75
CA ILE A 65 -0.61 -1.95 4.12
C ILE A 65 -0.82 -0.82 5.13
N GLY A 66 -0.52 0.42 4.75
CA GLY A 66 -0.64 1.59 5.62
C GLY A 66 -1.90 2.41 5.36
N SER A 67 -2.16 3.37 6.22
CA SER A 67 -3.18 4.38 5.93
C SER A 67 -2.78 5.18 4.68
N LYS A 68 -3.77 5.67 3.92
CA LYS A 68 -3.54 6.55 2.75
C LYS A 68 -2.58 7.71 3.10
N LYS A 69 -2.72 8.23 4.33
CA LYS A 69 -1.87 9.27 4.93
C LYS A 69 -0.39 8.89 5.00
N GLU A 70 -0.08 7.70 5.50
CA GLU A 70 1.29 7.19 5.62
C GLU A 70 1.90 6.88 4.25
N ALA A 71 1.12 6.33 3.31
CA ALA A 71 1.58 6.05 1.95
C ALA A 71 1.86 7.34 1.15
N GLU A 72 1.03 8.37 1.31
CA GLU A 72 1.28 9.69 0.71
C GLU A 72 2.46 10.41 1.36
N GLN A 73 2.59 10.32 2.68
CA GLN A 73 3.75 10.86 3.40
C GLN A 73 5.05 10.19 2.93
N TYR A 74 5.04 8.86 2.81
CA TYR A 74 6.11 8.10 2.20
C TYR A 74 6.41 8.68 0.82
N LEU A 75 5.48 8.66 -0.13
CA LEU A 75 5.73 9.15 -1.48
C LEU A 75 6.27 10.58 -1.56
N ARG A 76 5.83 11.46 -0.66
CA ARG A 76 6.37 12.81 -0.54
C ARG A 76 7.85 12.79 -0.15
N GLN A 77 8.24 12.05 0.88
CA GLN A 77 9.66 11.93 1.27
C GLN A 77 10.52 11.32 0.15
N PHE A 78 9.96 10.44 -0.68
CA PHE A 78 10.66 9.81 -1.81
C PHE A 78 10.72 10.66 -3.09
N SER A 79 9.77 11.57 -3.27
CA SER A 79 9.69 12.47 -4.43
C SER A 79 10.32 13.84 -4.19
N SER A 80 10.42 14.26 -2.92
CA SER A 80 10.76 15.64 -2.54
C SER A 80 12.25 15.91 -2.29
N VAL A 81 13.16 14.93 -2.39
CA VAL A 81 14.52 15.15 -1.88
C VAL A 81 15.61 14.49 -2.73
N GLU A 82 16.68 15.24 -2.98
CA GLU A 82 18.01 14.69 -3.22
C GLU A 82 18.26 13.59 -2.18
N SER A 83 18.48 12.34 -2.61
CA SER A 83 18.63 11.17 -1.72
C SER A 83 19.67 11.34 -0.60
N GLN A 84 20.51 12.37 -0.69
CA GLN A 84 21.53 12.78 0.28
C GLN A 84 20.97 13.45 1.54
N LYS A 85 19.78 14.06 1.51
CA LYS A 85 19.18 14.75 2.67
C LYS A 85 18.09 13.94 3.38
N PHE A 86 18.06 12.62 3.16
CA PHE A 86 17.02 11.78 3.72
C PHE A 86 17.15 11.62 5.23
N ALA A 87 18.20 10.92 5.69
CA ALA A 87 18.38 10.64 7.11
C ALA A 87 19.85 10.49 7.52
N VAL A 88 20.17 10.96 8.72
CA VAL A 88 21.40 10.62 9.46
C VAL A 88 21.03 9.68 10.60
N ILE A 89 21.60 8.48 10.63
CA ILE A 89 21.28 7.44 11.62
C ILE A 89 22.52 7.18 12.49
N LYS A 90 22.45 7.55 13.76
CA LYS A 90 23.43 7.19 14.77
C LYS A 90 23.11 5.81 15.35
N VAL A 91 24.07 4.90 15.23
CA VAL A 91 24.00 3.54 15.78
C VAL A 91 24.89 3.45 17.01
N GLY A 92 24.32 3.03 18.14
CA GLY A 92 25.09 2.72 19.35
C GLY A 92 25.94 1.46 19.17
N GLY A 93 27.14 1.41 19.76
CA GLY A 93 28.02 0.23 19.64
C GLY A 93 27.36 -1.09 20.08
N ALA A 94 26.55 -1.06 21.15
CA ALA A 94 25.80 -2.24 21.61
C ALA A 94 24.87 -2.83 20.54
N VAL A 95 24.27 -1.97 19.70
CA VAL A 95 23.38 -2.41 18.62
C VAL A 95 24.13 -3.23 17.57
N ILE A 96 25.39 -2.88 17.27
CA ILE A 96 26.24 -3.64 16.33
C ILE A 96 26.68 -4.98 16.94
N SER A 97 26.81 -5.08 18.25
CA SER A 97 27.09 -6.34 18.93
C SER A 97 25.88 -7.26 18.97
N ASN A 98 24.71 -6.72 19.32
CA ASN A 98 23.55 -7.52 19.76
C ASN A 98 22.50 -7.72 18.66
N GLU A 99 22.34 -6.74 17.75
CA GLU A 99 21.19 -6.65 16.84
C GLU A 99 21.63 -6.41 15.37
N ILE A 100 22.83 -6.85 14.99
CA ILE A 100 23.41 -6.53 13.67
C ILE A 100 22.55 -7.03 12.49
N ASP A 101 21.92 -8.20 12.60
CA ASP A 101 21.09 -8.77 11.53
C ASP A 101 19.80 -7.96 11.35
N SER A 102 19.19 -7.55 12.47
CA SER A 102 18.01 -6.69 12.49
C SER A 102 18.35 -5.30 11.90
N LEU A 103 19.51 -4.75 12.27
CA LEU A 103 20.01 -3.46 11.74
C LEU A 103 20.28 -3.54 10.24
N ALA A 104 21.00 -4.56 9.79
CA ALA A 104 21.33 -4.77 8.38
C ALA A 104 20.05 -4.98 7.55
N SER A 105 19.08 -5.74 8.06
CA SER A 105 17.78 -5.94 7.41
C SER A 105 17.00 -4.63 7.26
N SER A 106 16.89 -3.84 8.34
CA SER A 106 16.20 -2.55 8.32
C SER A 106 16.86 -1.54 7.37
N LEU A 107 18.19 -1.45 7.38
CA LEU A 107 18.94 -0.58 6.47
C LEU A 107 18.86 -1.07 5.00
N SER A 108 18.88 -2.39 4.79
CA SER A 108 18.70 -3.02 3.47
C SER A 108 17.32 -2.69 2.89
N PHE A 109 16.28 -2.74 3.72
CA PHE A 109 14.93 -2.32 3.35
C PHE A 109 14.93 -0.86 2.87
N LEU A 110 15.52 0.06 3.64
CA LEU A 110 15.63 1.48 3.26
C LEU A 110 16.38 1.67 1.94
N ASN A 111 17.43 0.90 1.68
CA ASN A 111 18.16 1.00 0.42
C ASN A 111 17.34 0.50 -0.78
N ARG A 112 16.63 -0.62 -0.63
CA ARG A 112 15.79 -1.21 -1.70
C ARG A 112 14.63 -0.30 -2.09
N VAL A 113 14.11 0.47 -1.15
CA VAL A 113 13.08 1.47 -1.46
C VAL A 113 13.64 2.71 -2.19
N GLY A 114 14.97 2.85 -2.26
CA GLY A 114 15.65 3.95 -2.94
C GLY A 114 16.13 5.07 -2.01
N LEU A 115 16.14 4.84 -0.69
CA LEU A 115 16.66 5.78 0.29
C LEU A 115 18.13 5.46 0.63
N TYR A 116 18.89 6.50 0.96
CA TYR A 116 20.31 6.37 1.26
C TYR A 116 20.61 6.98 2.63
N PRO A 117 20.19 6.33 3.72
CA PRO A 117 20.54 6.80 5.06
C PRO A 117 22.06 6.84 5.24
N ILE A 118 22.54 7.89 5.90
CA ILE A 118 23.94 8.05 6.27
C ILE A 118 24.10 7.50 7.67
N VAL A 119 24.81 6.38 7.80
CA VAL A 119 24.91 5.64 9.06
C VAL A 119 26.22 6.03 9.73
N LEU A 120 26.15 6.54 10.95
CA LEU A 120 27.29 6.82 11.81
C LEU A 120 27.24 5.88 13.01
N HIS A 121 28.33 5.17 13.31
CA HIS A 121 28.37 4.31 14.48
C HIS A 121 29.51 4.64 15.43
N GLY A 122 29.31 4.26 16.70
CA GLY A 122 30.37 4.17 17.70
C GLY A 122 30.76 2.72 18.00
N GLY A 123 31.50 2.52 19.09
CA GLY A 123 31.94 1.20 19.56
C GLY A 123 32.31 1.19 21.05
N GLY A 124 31.56 1.94 21.86
CA GLY A 124 31.88 2.17 23.27
C GLY A 124 32.00 0.89 24.12
N PRO A 125 31.01 -0.02 24.11
CA PRO A 125 31.08 -1.29 24.84
C PRO A 125 32.26 -2.17 24.40
N GLN A 126 32.46 -2.31 23.08
CA GLN A 126 33.57 -3.07 22.50
C GLN A 126 34.93 -2.51 22.94
N LEU A 127 35.07 -1.18 22.92
CA LEU A 127 36.27 -0.49 23.36
C LEU A 127 36.56 -0.73 24.84
N ASN A 128 35.54 -0.72 25.71
CA ASN A 128 35.75 -1.01 27.13
C ASN A 128 36.29 -2.43 27.37
N ILE A 129 35.72 -3.42 26.68
CA ILE A 129 36.13 -4.83 26.81
C ILE A 129 37.59 -5.02 26.38
N GLU A 130 38.01 -4.41 25.28
CA GLU A 130 39.39 -4.54 24.79
C GLU A 130 40.40 -3.74 25.61
N LEU A 131 40.01 -2.59 26.17
CA LEU A 131 40.87 -1.85 27.09
C LEU A 131 41.12 -2.63 28.38
N GLU A 132 40.08 -3.27 28.92
CA GLU A 132 40.19 -4.13 30.10
C GLU A 132 41.13 -5.32 29.83
N LYS A 133 41.00 -5.98 28.67
CA LYS A 133 41.94 -7.03 28.24
C LYS A 133 43.37 -6.54 28.08
N ALA A 134 43.57 -5.29 27.67
CA ALA A 134 44.87 -4.65 27.54
C ALA A 134 45.42 -4.10 28.88
N GLY A 135 44.69 -4.26 29.99
CA GLY A 135 45.04 -3.76 31.31
C GLY A 135 45.00 -2.24 31.42
N ILE A 136 44.16 -1.56 30.62
CA ILE A 136 44.02 -0.10 30.60
C ILE A 136 42.67 0.26 31.21
N GLU A 137 42.67 0.97 32.34
CA GLU A 137 41.44 1.46 32.96
C GLU A 137 40.86 2.67 32.21
N PRO A 138 39.58 2.63 31.78
CA PRO A 138 38.97 3.77 31.10
C PRO A 138 38.78 4.97 32.04
N GLN A 139 39.38 6.11 31.70
CA GLN A 139 39.22 7.36 32.45
C GLN A 139 38.22 8.31 31.78
N TYR A 140 37.40 8.98 32.59
CA TYR A 140 36.40 9.94 32.12
C TYR A 140 36.51 11.27 32.86
N LYS A 141 36.43 12.37 32.13
CA LYS A 141 36.34 13.74 32.65
C LYS A 141 35.15 14.42 31.99
N ASN A 142 34.21 14.95 32.78
CA ASN A 142 32.98 15.58 32.29
C ASN A 142 32.16 14.70 31.31
N GLY A 143 32.16 13.38 31.50
CA GLY A 143 31.48 12.43 30.61
C GLY A 143 32.21 12.15 29.29
N ILE A 144 33.39 12.73 29.08
CA ILE A 144 34.24 12.49 27.91
C ILE A 144 35.36 11.52 28.30
N ARG A 145 35.62 10.53 27.44
CA ARG A 145 36.71 9.56 27.65
C ARG A 145 38.05 10.22 27.34
N ILE A 146 38.95 10.23 28.31
CA ILE A 146 40.35 10.63 28.09
C ILE A 146 40.98 9.57 27.18
N THR A 147 41.55 9.99 26.07
CA THR A 147 42.08 9.09 25.03
C THR A 147 43.58 9.33 24.86
N ASP A 148 44.41 8.50 25.47
CA ASP A 148 45.87 8.52 25.24
C ASP A 148 46.24 7.78 23.94
N ALA A 149 47.54 7.71 23.61
CA ALA A 149 48.00 7.10 22.36
C ALA A 149 47.62 5.60 22.25
N LYS A 150 47.74 4.86 23.36
CA LYS A 150 47.44 3.42 23.41
C LYS A 150 45.94 3.16 23.33
N THR A 151 45.13 3.97 24.02
CA THR A 151 43.67 3.93 23.92
C THR A 151 43.21 4.27 22.51
N LEU A 152 43.82 5.26 21.85
CA LEU A 152 43.48 5.63 20.47
C LEU A 152 43.79 4.50 19.48
N GLU A 153 44.93 3.81 19.63
CA GLU A 153 45.30 2.67 18.80
C GLU A 153 44.22 1.57 18.85
N ILE A 154 43.81 1.20 20.08
CA ILE A 154 42.76 0.20 20.30
C ILE A 154 41.41 0.69 19.75
N ALA A 155 41.03 1.94 20.04
CA ALA A 155 39.79 2.54 19.55
C ALA A 155 39.70 2.55 18.02
N ARG A 156 40.79 2.92 17.35
CA ARG A 156 40.87 2.92 15.87
C ARG A 156 40.66 1.52 15.31
N SER A 157 41.35 0.52 15.86
CA SER A 157 41.23 -0.87 15.42
C SER A 157 39.77 -1.36 15.54
N ILE A 158 39.15 -1.13 16.70
CA ILE A 158 37.77 -1.57 16.98
C ILE A 158 36.77 -0.86 16.08
N PHE A 159 36.87 0.46 15.91
CA PHE A 159 35.94 1.18 15.05
C PHE A 159 36.02 0.71 13.59
N ILE A 160 37.21 0.41 13.08
CA ILE A 160 37.36 -0.16 11.73
C ILE A 160 36.74 -1.56 11.65
N GLN A 161 36.98 -2.42 12.65
CA GLN A 161 36.41 -3.77 12.70
C GLN A 161 34.87 -3.75 12.74
N GLU A 162 34.27 -2.96 13.63
CA GLU A 162 32.82 -2.85 13.74
C GLU A 162 32.20 -2.20 12.49
N ASN A 163 32.92 -1.27 11.84
CA ASN A 163 32.49 -0.67 10.57
C ASN A 163 32.40 -1.74 9.47
N LEU A 164 33.46 -2.53 9.30
CA LEU A 164 33.51 -3.60 8.31
C LEU A 164 32.47 -4.68 8.61
N LYS A 165 32.27 -5.04 9.88
CA LYS A 165 31.26 -6.01 10.30
C LYS A 165 29.85 -5.61 9.84
N LEU A 166 29.47 -4.34 10.01
CA LEU A 166 28.19 -3.83 9.54
C LEU A 166 28.11 -3.78 8.01
N VAL A 167 29.20 -3.39 7.33
CA VAL A 167 29.27 -3.39 5.86
C VAL A 167 29.11 -4.80 5.30
N GLU A 168 29.79 -5.80 5.87
CA GLU A 168 29.68 -7.19 5.47
C GLU A 168 28.27 -7.73 5.67
N ALA A 169 27.62 -7.42 6.80
CA ALA A 169 26.23 -7.80 7.05
C ALA A 169 25.27 -7.21 5.98
N LEU A 170 25.49 -5.96 5.55
CA LEU A 170 24.70 -5.33 4.48
C LEU A 170 24.96 -5.95 3.10
N GLU A 171 26.23 -6.20 2.77
CA GLU A 171 26.62 -6.81 1.49
C GLU A 171 26.10 -8.26 1.39
N ASN A 172 26.07 -9.02 2.50
CA ASN A 172 25.48 -10.36 2.56
C ASN A 172 23.98 -10.37 2.23
N LEU A 173 23.27 -9.27 2.50
CA LEU A 173 21.87 -9.07 2.12
C LEU A 173 21.69 -8.47 0.70
N GLY A 174 22.79 -8.30 -0.04
CA GLY A 174 22.80 -7.72 -1.39
C GLY A 174 22.65 -6.20 -1.39
N THR A 175 22.86 -5.52 -0.27
CA THR A 175 22.83 -4.05 -0.17
C THR A 175 24.24 -3.50 -0.26
N ARG A 176 24.47 -2.64 -1.26
CA ARG A 176 25.77 -1.98 -1.42
C ARG A 176 26.03 -1.03 -0.26
N ALA A 177 27.12 -1.24 0.46
CA ALA A 177 27.57 -0.37 1.54
C ALA A 177 29.03 0.03 1.30
N ARG A 178 29.38 1.27 1.67
CA ARG A 178 30.76 1.77 1.58
C ARG A 178 31.29 2.06 2.98
N PRO A 179 32.37 1.38 3.41
CA PRO A 179 33.06 1.72 4.64
C PRO A 179 33.73 3.09 4.48
N ILE A 180 33.47 4.00 5.41
CA ILE A 180 34.08 5.33 5.47
C ILE A 180 34.69 5.49 6.88
N THR A 181 35.94 5.07 7.00
CA THR A 181 36.67 5.01 8.29
C THR A 181 37.45 6.28 8.64
N GLY A 182 37.40 7.31 7.78
CA GLY A 182 38.16 8.54 7.91
C GLY A 182 37.84 9.57 6.82
N GLY A 183 38.40 10.77 6.94
CA GLY A 183 38.30 11.85 5.95
C GLY A 183 36.98 12.63 5.90
N VAL A 184 35.97 12.27 6.71
CA VAL A 184 34.69 13.01 6.81
C VAL A 184 34.76 14.11 7.84
N PHE A 185 35.23 13.81 9.05
CA PHE A 185 35.28 14.76 10.16
C PHE A 185 36.67 15.39 10.25
N ILE A 186 36.72 16.71 10.14
CA ILE A 186 37.92 17.51 10.36
C ILE A 186 37.80 18.10 11.77
N ALA A 187 38.81 17.93 12.60
CA ALA A 187 38.78 18.34 14.00
C ALA A 187 40.11 18.89 14.49
N ASP A 188 40.05 19.80 15.45
CA ASP A 188 41.18 20.21 16.28
C ASP A 188 41.13 19.48 17.63
N TYR A 189 42.19 19.57 18.43
CA TYR A 189 42.18 19.00 19.79
C TYR A 189 41.18 19.75 20.67
N LEU A 190 40.28 19.03 21.34
CA LEU A 190 39.35 19.63 22.31
C LEU A 190 40.09 20.24 23.52
N GLY A 191 41.21 19.63 23.89
CA GLY A 191 42.09 20.06 24.98
C GLY A 191 43.14 18.98 25.22
N ARG A 192 44.33 19.16 24.62
CA ARG A 192 45.34 18.09 24.54
C ARG A 192 45.85 17.63 25.91
N GLU A 193 45.98 18.57 26.85
CA GLU A 193 46.44 18.29 28.21
C GLU A 193 45.39 17.54 29.04
N ASP A 194 44.11 17.87 28.84
CA ASP A 194 43.00 17.34 29.64
C ASP A 194 42.40 16.04 29.11
N TYR A 195 42.33 15.89 27.78
CA TYR A 195 41.58 14.81 27.12
C TYR A 195 42.44 13.94 26.18
N GLY A 196 43.71 14.32 25.95
CA GLY A 196 44.60 13.62 25.03
C GLY A 196 44.20 13.79 23.56
N TYR A 197 44.08 12.68 22.83
CA TYR A 197 43.69 12.60 21.42
C TYR A 197 42.17 12.63 21.22
N VAL A 198 41.50 13.60 21.83
CA VAL A 198 40.07 13.84 21.65
C VAL A 198 39.86 15.10 20.80
N GLY A 199 38.98 14.98 19.81
CA GLY A 199 38.74 16.03 18.82
C GLY A 199 37.48 16.85 19.06
N GLN A 200 37.56 18.13 18.73
CA GLN A 200 36.43 19.03 18.49
C GLN A 200 36.27 19.23 16.98
N ILE A 201 35.14 18.80 16.42
CA ILE A 201 34.88 18.91 14.98
C ILE A 201 34.82 20.39 14.58
N THR A 202 35.63 20.77 13.60
CA THR A 202 35.68 22.12 13.03
C THR A 202 35.19 22.16 11.58
N GLY A 203 35.12 21.01 10.90
CA GLY A 203 34.62 20.93 9.53
C GLY A 203 34.16 19.53 9.11
N ILE A 204 33.33 19.47 8.06
CA ILE A 204 32.79 18.22 7.52
C ILE A 204 32.96 18.17 6.00
N ASN A 205 33.61 17.11 5.52
CA ASN A 205 33.80 16.85 4.11
C ASN A 205 32.65 16.02 3.53
N LYS A 206 31.64 16.69 2.97
CA LYS A 206 30.47 16.04 2.34
C LYS A 206 30.82 15.21 1.10
N ASN A 207 31.95 15.47 0.43
CA ASN A 207 32.23 14.91 -0.89
C ASN A 207 32.32 13.38 -0.86
N ILE A 208 32.88 12.81 0.21
CA ILE A 208 33.04 11.36 0.38
C ILE A 208 31.67 10.68 0.54
N VAL A 209 30.82 11.25 1.39
CA VAL A 209 29.46 10.78 1.63
C VAL A 209 28.63 10.86 0.34
N ASN A 210 28.68 12.02 -0.34
CA ASN A 210 27.98 12.24 -1.60
C ASN A 210 28.46 11.31 -2.71
N ALA A 211 29.75 10.99 -2.77
CA ALA A 211 30.31 10.04 -3.73
C ALA A 211 29.85 8.61 -3.47
N SER A 212 29.59 8.23 -2.21
CA SER A 212 28.97 6.94 -1.87
C SER A 212 27.53 6.87 -2.36
N ILE A 213 26.74 7.89 -2.03
CA ILE A 213 25.31 7.96 -2.40
C ILE A 213 25.13 8.00 -3.91
N LYS A 214 25.95 8.79 -4.63
CA LYS A 214 25.96 8.82 -6.11
C LYS A 214 26.35 7.48 -6.73
N ALA A 215 27.19 6.69 -6.07
CA ALA A 215 27.51 5.33 -6.50
C ALA A 215 26.40 4.32 -6.14
N GLY A 216 25.36 4.76 -5.44
CA GLY A 216 24.26 3.95 -4.95
C GLY A 216 24.68 2.96 -3.87
N ALA A 217 25.59 3.37 -2.97
CA ALA A 217 26.01 2.61 -1.80
C ALA A 217 25.74 3.40 -0.51
N LEU A 218 25.26 2.71 0.53
CA LEU A 218 25.04 3.29 1.86
C LEU A 218 26.38 3.70 2.48
N PRO A 219 26.58 4.98 2.85
CA PRO A 219 27.80 5.41 3.53
C PRO A 219 27.75 5.00 5.01
N ILE A 220 28.70 4.17 5.44
CA ILE A 220 28.83 3.69 6.82
C ILE A 220 30.07 4.34 7.46
N LEU A 221 29.86 5.32 8.33
CA LEU A 221 30.88 6.18 8.92
C LEU A 221 31.26 5.74 10.34
N THR A 222 32.55 5.84 10.64
CA THR A 222 33.07 5.83 12.02
C THR A 222 33.08 7.24 12.62
N SER A 223 32.98 7.37 13.94
CA SER A 223 33.12 8.66 14.65
C SER A 223 34.58 9.11 14.90
N LEU A 224 35.48 8.81 13.98
CA LEU A 224 36.88 9.27 14.01
C LEU A 224 37.02 10.57 13.21
N ALA A 225 37.76 11.52 13.76
CA ALA A 225 38.10 12.76 13.07
C ALA A 225 39.61 12.85 12.82
N GLU A 226 40.00 13.75 11.93
CA GLU A 226 41.39 13.99 11.58
C GLU A 226 41.72 15.48 11.69
N THR A 227 42.90 15.79 12.22
CA THR A 227 43.46 17.15 12.10
C THR A 227 43.82 17.44 10.65
N PRO A 228 43.97 18.72 10.26
CA PRO A 228 44.49 19.08 8.94
C PRO A 228 45.86 18.46 8.60
N SER A 229 46.65 18.09 9.62
CA SER A 229 47.93 17.39 9.47
C SER A 229 47.82 15.86 9.36
N GLY A 230 46.62 15.29 9.48
CA GLY A 230 46.36 13.85 9.37
C GLY A 230 46.42 13.05 10.67
N GLN A 231 46.46 13.71 11.84
CA GLN A 231 46.39 13.01 13.13
C GLN A 231 44.94 12.61 13.41
N ILE A 232 44.73 11.33 13.71
CA ILE A 232 43.41 10.81 14.10
C ILE A 232 43.07 11.24 15.52
N LEU A 233 41.83 11.65 15.74
CA LEU A 233 41.27 12.04 17.03
C LEU A 233 39.97 11.26 17.28
N ASN A 234 39.76 10.88 18.53
CA ASN A 234 38.51 10.27 18.97
C ASN A 234 37.44 11.36 19.17
N VAL A 235 36.22 11.11 18.68
CA VAL A 235 35.09 12.02 18.84
C VAL A 235 33.86 11.27 19.34
N ASN A 236 33.06 11.93 20.18
CA ASN A 236 31.79 11.39 20.62
C ASN A 236 30.84 11.22 19.41
N ALA A 237 30.29 10.01 19.25
CA ALA A 237 29.40 9.68 18.14
C ALA A 237 28.11 10.52 18.10
N ASP A 238 27.56 10.94 19.25
CA ASP A 238 26.37 11.81 19.27
C ASP A 238 26.69 13.23 18.82
N VAL A 239 27.85 13.76 19.23
CA VAL A 239 28.37 15.05 18.75
C VAL A 239 28.67 14.99 17.25
N ALA A 240 29.34 13.94 16.78
CA ALA A 240 29.62 13.73 15.37
C ALA A 240 28.34 13.60 14.53
N ALA A 241 27.30 12.93 15.04
CA ALA A 241 25.99 12.86 14.39
C ALA A 241 25.34 14.25 14.28
N GLY A 242 25.40 15.03 15.35
CA GLY A 242 24.88 16.40 15.41
C GLY A 242 25.56 17.33 14.42
N GLU A 243 26.90 17.37 14.41
CA GLU A 243 27.65 18.19 13.46
C GLU A 243 27.40 17.76 12.01
N LEU A 244 27.35 16.45 11.75
CA LEU A 244 26.99 15.92 10.42
C LEU A 244 25.60 16.35 9.99
N ALA A 245 24.62 16.30 10.90
CA ALA A 245 23.26 16.73 10.63
C ALA A 245 23.16 18.24 10.38
N LYS A 246 23.84 19.10 11.16
CA LYS A 246 23.88 20.57 10.93
C LYS A 246 24.36 20.90 9.51
N VAL A 247 25.33 20.13 9.03
CA VAL A 247 25.95 20.39 7.72
C VAL A 247 25.13 19.80 6.58
N LEU A 248 24.51 18.64 6.74
CA LEU A 248 23.72 17.97 5.70
C LEU A 248 22.24 18.40 5.64
N GLU A 249 21.71 18.92 6.74
CA GLU A 249 20.30 19.31 6.91
C GLU A 249 19.31 18.19 6.52
N PRO A 250 19.39 16.99 7.13
CA PRO A 250 18.51 15.89 6.79
C PRO A 250 17.08 16.14 7.30
N LEU A 251 16.09 15.49 6.67
CA LEU A 251 14.71 15.48 7.17
C LEU A 251 14.56 14.71 8.49
N LYS A 252 15.34 13.64 8.65
CA LYS A 252 15.29 12.76 9.82
C LYS A 252 16.69 12.57 10.42
N ILE A 253 16.81 12.77 11.72
CA ILE A 253 17.98 12.36 12.50
C ILE A 253 17.53 11.26 13.45
N ILE A 254 18.17 10.10 13.43
CA ILE A 254 17.73 8.95 14.21
C ILE A 254 18.84 8.49 15.14
N PHE A 255 18.52 8.37 16.42
CA PHE A 255 19.39 7.77 17.43
C PHE A 255 18.84 6.39 17.80
N LEU A 256 19.53 5.33 17.34
CA LEU A 256 19.16 3.96 17.68
C LEU A 256 19.65 3.60 19.08
N SER A 257 18.75 3.06 19.89
CA SER A 257 19.03 2.61 21.26
C SER A 257 18.21 1.37 21.61
N GLU A 258 18.77 0.51 22.47
CA GLU A 258 18.09 -0.71 22.96
C GLU A 258 16.76 -0.41 23.68
N LYS A 259 16.66 0.76 24.34
CA LYS A 259 15.45 1.18 25.07
C LYS A 259 14.30 1.63 24.15
N GLY A 260 14.57 1.93 22.89
CA GLY A 260 13.53 2.29 21.92
C GLY A 260 12.80 3.62 22.13
N GLY A 261 13.29 4.51 23.02
CA GLY A 261 12.68 5.82 23.26
C GLY A 261 13.07 6.45 24.60
N LEU A 262 12.51 7.63 24.88
CA LEU A 262 12.54 8.27 26.19
C LEU A 262 11.35 7.77 27.03
N ILE A 263 11.62 7.41 28.28
CA ILE A 263 10.62 6.89 29.21
C ILE A 263 10.38 7.97 30.28
N ASN A 264 9.12 8.29 30.52
CA ASN A 264 8.73 9.08 31.67
C ASN A 264 8.86 8.20 32.93
N GLU A 265 9.77 8.58 33.83
CA GLU A 265 10.11 7.76 35.00
C GLU A 265 9.03 7.75 36.09
N GLU A 266 8.10 8.73 36.09
CA GLU A 266 6.96 8.77 37.01
C GLU A 266 5.83 7.87 36.52
N THR A 267 5.44 8.00 35.25
CA THR A 267 4.32 7.24 34.69
C THR A 267 4.74 5.86 34.16
N LYS A 268 6.06 5.61 34.03
CA LYS A 268 6.68 4.46 33.35
C LYS A 268 6.23 4.27 31.89
N LYS A 269 5.60 5.29 31.29
CA LYS A 269 5.17 5.28 29.89
C LYS A 269 6.25 5.88 28.98
N LYS A 270 6.35 5.34 27.76
CA LYS A 270 7.16 5.92 26.70
C LYS A 270 6.57 7.27 26.28
N ILE A 271 7.43 8.24 25.99
CA ILE A 271 7.03 9.53 25.43
C ILE A 271 6.97 9.37 23.92
N ASP A 272 5.80 9.53 23.32
CA ASP A 272 5.63 9.32 21.88
C ASP A 272 6.19 10.50 21.07
N SER A 273 5.90 11.73 21.49
CA SER A 273 6.42 12.92 20.81
C SER A 273 6.72 14.07 21.77
N ILE A 274 7.68 14.94 21.39
CA ILE A 274 8.02 16.18 22.10
C ILE A 274 8.02 17.35 21.11
N ASN A 275 7.27 18.40 21.42
CA ASN A 275 7.27 19.67 20.70
C ASN A 275 8.18 20.69 21.41
N ILE A 276 9.40 20.91 20.91
CA ILE A 276 10.42 21.69 21.60
C ILE A 276 10.00 23.14 21.85
N ASP A 277 9.32 23.79 20.89
CA ASP A 277 8.93 25.20 21.04
C ASP A 277 7.88 25.42 22.15
N GLU A 278 7.16 24.37 22.58
CA GLU A 278 6.06 24.42 23.57
C GLU A 278 6.40 23.70 24.87
N GLU A 279 7.04 22.53 24.80
CA GLU A 279 7.15 21.59 25.93
C GLU A 279 8.56 21.54 26.55
N TYR A 280 9.57 22.14 25.92
CA TYR A 280 10.96 22.02 26.36
C TYR A 280 11.16 22.50 27.80
N ASP A 281 10.69 23.70 28.14
CA ASP A 281 10.84 24.28 29.48
C ASP A 281 10.08 23.45 30.53
N HIS A 282 8.91 22.90 30.15
CA HIS A 282 8.16 21.99 30.99
C HIS A 282 8.98 20.74 31.33
N TYR A 283 9.51 20.03 30.34
CA TYR A 283 10.34 18.83 30.57
C TYR A 283 11.64 19.16 31.35
N MET A 284 12.29 20.28 31.06
CA MET A 284 13.53 20.66 31.75
C MET A 284 13.32 20.97 33.24
N SER A 285 12.13 21.48 33.61
CA SER A 285 11.74 21.74 35.01
C SER A 285 11.30 20.49 35.78
N GLN A 286 11.02 19.37 35.10
CA GLN A 286 10.54 18.16 35.78
C GLN A 286 11.64 17.49 36.64
N PRO A 287 11.33 17.04 37.87
CA PRO A 287 12.29 16.37 38.74
C PRO A 287 12.78 15.03 38.19
N TRP A 288 11.90 14.29 37.50
CA TRP A 288 12.18 12.94 36.99
C TRP A 288 13.10 12.90 35.77
N VAL A 289 13.32 14.04 35.09
CA VAL A 289 14.24 14.14 33.96
C VAL A 289 15.67 14.18 34.48
N LYS A 290 16.32 13.02 34.52
CA LYS A 290 17.70 12.82 35.01
C LYS A 290 18.73 13.58 34.17
N HIS A 291 19.93 13.76 34.72
CA HIS A 291 21.03 14.51 34.09
C HIS A 291 21.32 14.08 32.64
N GLY A 292 21.39 12.77 32.36
CA GLY A 292 21.62 12.26 30.99
C GLY A 292 20.49 12.60 30.02
N THR A 293 19.23 12.55 30.46
CA THR A 293 18.07 12.93 29.64
C THR A 293 18.05 14.44 29.40
N ARG A 294 18.38 15.26 30.40
CA ARG A 294 18.50 16.72 30.26
C ARG A 294 19.57 17.10 29.22
N LEU A 295 20.75 16.48 29.30
CA LEU A 295 21.82 16.74 28.34
C LEU A 295 21.38 16.39 26.92
N LYS A 296 20.77 15.22 26.73
CA LYS A 296 20.28 14.78 25.42
C LYS A 296 19.18 15.69 24.86
N LEU A 297 18.23 16.12 25.68
CA LEU A 297 17.19 17.08 25.25
C LEU A 297 17.79 18.44 24.88
N LYS A 298 18.80 18.91 25.62
CA LYS A 298 19.52 20.14 25.30
C LYS A 298 20.25 20.03 23.96
N GLU A 299 21.01 18.95 23.75
CA GLU A 299 21.72 18.71 22.48
C GLU A 299 20.77 18.60 21.29
N ILE A 300 19.62 17.92 21.48
CA ILE A 300 18.59 17.78 20.44
C ILE A 300 17.93 19.13 20.14
N LYS A 301 17.63 19.93 21.16
CA LYS A 301 17.11 21.29 20.98
C LYS A 301 18.12 22.14 20.20
N ASP A 302 19.37 22.17 20.65
CA ASP A 302 20.42 22.96 20.01
C ASP A 302 20.58 22.52 18.55
N LEU A 303 20.56 21.22 18.26
CA LEU A 303 20.59 20.70 16.89
C LEU A 303 19.37 21.17 16.07
N LEU A 304 18.16 20.98 16.60
CA LEU A 304 16.93 21.32 15.89
C LEU A 304 16.80 22.82 15.63
N ASP A 305 17.28 23.69 16.53
CA ASP A 305 17.27 25.15 16.37
C ASP A 305 18.09 25.61 15.15
N HIS A 306 19.16 24.87 14.80
CA HIS A 306 19.95 25.13 13.60
C HIS A 306 19.34 24.57 12.32
N LEU A 307 18.48 23.55 12.44
CA LEU A 307 17.91 22.84 11.30
C LEU A 307 16.59 23.48 10.82
N PRO A 308 16.19 23.22 9.56
CA PRO A 308 14.87 23.58 9.08
C PRO A 308 13.76 22.99 9.97
N ARG A 309 12.63 23.69 10.14
CA ARG A 309 11.47 23.20 10.92
C ARG A 309 10.89 21.87 10.41
N SER A 310 11.16 21.51 9.16
CA SER A 310 10.79 20.21 8.57
C SER A 310 11.63 19.04 9.10
N SER A 311 12.78 19.32 9.71
CA SER A 311 13.65 18.29 10.29
C SER A 311 13.11 17.82 11.64
N SER A 312 13.31 16.54 11.93
CA SER A 312 12.94 15.93 13.21
C SER A 312 14.00 14.96 13.69
N VAL A 313 14.08 14.79 15.00
CA VAL A 313 14.95 13.83 15.68
C VAL A 313 14.09 12.70 16.22
N ALA A 314 14.49 11.45 16.01
CA ALA A 314 13.81 10.28 16.56
C ALA A 314 14.76 9.46 17.42
N ILE A 315 14.28 8.96 18.56
CA ILE A 315 14.99 7.99 19.40
C ILE A 315 14.16 6.70 19.37
N THR A 316 14.67 5.64 18.75
CA THR A 316 13.90 4.42 18.50
C THR A 316 14.76 3.16 18.57
N ALA A 317 14.12 2.00 18.52
CA ALA A 317 14.76 0.68 18.46
C ALA A 317 14.94 0.25 17.01
N VAL A 318 15.85 -0.70 16.76
CA VAL A 318 16.22 -1.13 15.41
C VAL A 318 15.04 -1.71 14.62
N GLU A 319 14.24 -2.56 15.27
CA GLU A 319 13.07 -3.21 14.66
C GLU A 319 12.00 -2.20 14.24
N GLN A 320 11.97 -1.05 14.92
CA GLN A 320 11.01 0.01 14.71
C GLN A 320 11.52 1.08 13.73
N LEU A 321 12.75 0.95 13.22
CA LEU A 321 13.38 1.92 12.32
C LEU A 321 12.56 2.19 11.05
N PRO A 322 12.02 1.17 10.33
CA PRO A 322 11.16 1.44 9.18
C PRO A 322 9.89 2.20 9.60
N LYS A 323 9.24 1.79 10.69
CA LYS A 323 8.01 2.43 11.16
C LYS A 323 8.23 3.89 11.56
N GLU A 324 9.35 4.20 12.20
CA GLU A 324 9.73 5.57 12.59
C GLU A 324 9.98 6.50 11.39
N LEU A 325 10.53 5.96 10.31
CA LEU A 325 10.80 6.76 9.11
C LEU A 325 9.53 7.05 8.30
N PHE A 326 8.52 6.19 8.39
CA PHE A 326 7.33 6.24 7.53
C PHE A 326 6.03 6.60 8.23
N THR A 327 6.04 6.86 9.54
CA THR A 327 4.84 7.27 10.30
C THR A 327 5.11 8.54 11.11
N ASP A 328 4.14 9.45 11.14
CA ASP A 328 4.20 10.65 12.01
C ASP A 328 3.84 10.37 13.47
N SER A 329 3.22 9.22 13.75
CA SER A 329 3.04 8.73 15.12
C SER A 329 4.36 8.26 15.74
N GLY A 330 5.34 7.92 14.90
CA GLY A 330 6.58 7.31 15.33
C GLY A 330 6.39 5.91 15.91
N ALA A 331 7.50 5.25 16.16
CA ALA A 331 7.56 4.01 16.91
C ALA A 331 8.53 4.09 18.10
N GLY A 332 9.18 5.24 18.28
CA GLY A 332 9.96 5.62 19.46
C GLY A 332 9.50 6.94 20.06
N THR A 333 10.45 7.81 20.40
CA THR A 333 10.18 9.21 20.79
C THR A 333 10.57 10.14 19.67
N LEU A 334 9.57 10.81 19.07
CA LEU A 334 9.74 11.79 18.01
C LEU A 334 9.85 13.21 18.56
N ILE A 335 10.97 13.88 18.32
CA ILE A 335 11.27 15.21 18.81
C ILE A 335 11.37 16.16 17.62
N ARG A 336 10.59 17.24 17.66
CA ARG A 336 10.55 18.25 16.60
C ARG A 336 10.47 19.64 17.20
N ARG A 337 10.85 20.66 16.42
CA ARG A 337 10.57 22.05 16.80
C ARG A 337 9.09 22.33 16.95
N GLY A 338 8.29 21.69 16.09
CA GLY A 338 6.86 21.93 15.96
C GLY A 338 6.56 23.41 15.65
N HIS A 339 5.39 23.86 16.05
CA HIS A 339 4.98 25.26 15.99
C HIS A 339 4.44 25.68 17.35
N ARG A 340 4.70 26.93 17.72
CA ARG A 340 4.01 27.53 18.86
C ARG A 340 2.53 27.61 18.56
N LEU A 341 1.71 27.23 19.54
CA LEU A 341 0.27 27.37 19.48
C LEU A 341 -0.10 28.73 20.07
N PHE A 342 -0.92 29.47 19.33
CA PHE A 342 -1.48 30.73 19.73
C PHE A 342 -2.95 30.59 20.07
N LYS A 343 -3.36 31.33 21.11
CA LYS A 343 -4.76 31.53 21.49
C LYS A 343 -5.05 33.01 21.37
N PHE A 344 -6.07 33.36 20.62
CA PHE A 344 -6.52 34.74 20.44
C PHE A 344 -7.97 34.88 20.89
N ASN A 345 -8.31 36.02 21.48
CA ASN A 345 -9.68 36.32 21.87
C ASN A 345 -10.42 37.16 20.81
N SER A 346 -9.69 37.66 19.81
CA SER A 346 -10.23 38.44 18.70
C SER A 346 -9.46 38.16 17.40
N LEU A 347 -10.15 38.22 16.26
CA LEU A 347 -9.51 38.14 14.94
C LEU A 347 -8.59 39.34 14.65
N ASP A 348 -8.75 40.47 15.36
CA ASP A 348 -7.89 41.65 15.20
C ASP A 348 -6.49 41.47 15.80
N GLU A 349 -6.31 40.51 16.71
CA GLU A 349 -5.01 40.16 17.29
C GLU A 349 -4.13 39.35 16.32
N MET A 350 -4.70 38.93 15.18
CA MET A 350 -4.06 38.07 14.19
C MET A 350 -3.59 38.85 12.95
N ASP A 351 -2.62 38.28 12.23
CA ASP A 351 -2.15 38.81 10.95
C ASP A 351 -3.25 38.68 9.88
N LYS A 352 -3.84 39.83 9.50
CA LYS A 352 -4.95 39.93 8.55
C LYS A 352 -4.63 39.33 7.17
N ASN A 353 -3.39 39.43 6.71
CA ASN A 353 -2.98 38.91 5.40
C ASN A 353 -2.94 37.38 5.40
N LYS A 354 -2.39 36.78 6.46
CA LYS A 354 -2.34 35.32 6.61
C LYS A 354 -3.73 34.73 6.84
N LEU A 355 -4.56 35.41 7.63
CA LEU A 355 -5.92 35.01 7.94
C LEU A 355 -6.79 34.93 6.66
N GLN A 356 -6.75 35.98 5.82
CA GLN A 356 -7.49 36.00 4.54
C GLN A 356 -7.07 34.86 3.62
N LYS A 357 -5.76 34.62 3.49
CA LYS A 357 -5.22 33.53 2.66
C LYS A 357 -5.70 32.15 3.12
N ARG A 358 -5.92 31.97 4.42
CA ARG A 358 -6.26 30.66 5.01
C ARG A 358 -7.75 30.40 5.08
N LEU A 359 -8.53 31.39 5.51
CA LEU A 359 -9.98 31.25 5.58
C LEU A 359 -10.64 31.31 4.20
N GLN A 360 -9.98 31.84 3.16
CA GLN A 360 -10.58 32.12 1.85
C GLN A 360 -11.92 32.89 1.97
N ILE A 361 -12.07 33.64 3.05
CA ILE A 361 -13.29 34.38 3.38
C ILE A 361 -13.00 35.86 3.11
N ASN A 362 -13.85 36.49 2.31
CA ASN A 362 -13.84 37.94 2.17
C ASN A 362 -14.13 38.58 3.54
N PRO A 363 -13.38 39.63 3.95
CA PRO A 363 -13.60 40.31 5.23
C PRO A 363 -15.01 40.93 5.37
N ASN A 364 -15.74 41.13 4.26
CA ASN A 364 -17.13 41.59 4.22
C ASN A 364 -18.16 40.46 4.07
N SER A 365 -17.82 39.22 4.46
CA SER A 365 -18.75 38.09 4.40
C SER A 365 -19.72 38.05 5.59
N ASP A 366 -20.89 37.45 5.38
CA ASP A 366 -21.91 37.19 6.42
C ASP A 366 -21.38 36.37 7.61
N PHE A 367 -20.26 35.67 7.42
CA PHE A 367 -19.59 34.91 8.47
C PHE A 367 -18.99 35.80 9.57
N VAL A 368 -18.26 36.85 9.20
CA VAL A 368 -17.59 37.75 10.16
C VAL A 368 -18.63 38.57 10.95
N SER A 369 -19.71 38.99 10.28
CA SER A 369 -20.83 39.69 10.93
C SER A 369 -21.58 38.79 11.92
N THR A 370 -21.74 37.50 11.60
CA THR A 370 -22.36 36.52 12.51
C THR A 370 -21.45 36.19 13.70
N LEU A 371 -20.14 36.05 13.46
CA LEU A 371 -19.14 35.76 14.49
C LEU A 371 -19.07 36.87 15.54
N SER A 372 -19.18 38.15 15.14
CA SER A 372 -19.16 39.28 16.08
C SER A 372 -20.30 39.29 17.11
N LYS A 373 -21.42 38.60 16.82
CA LYS A 373 -22.56 38.45 17.73
C LYS A 373 -22.28 37.43 18.85
N LYS A 374 -21.39 36.47 18.63
CA LYS A 374 -21.00 35.42 19.60
C LYS A 374 -19.69 35.80 20.32
N SER A 375 -19.40 35.14 21.44
CA SER A 375 -18.05 35.13 22.00
C SER A 375 -17.27 34.04 21.28
N TYR A 376 -15.99 34.24 20.99
CA TYR A 376 -15.19 33.23 20.30
C TYR A 376 -13.73 33.24 20.76
N LYS A 377 -13.10 32.08 20.63
CA LYS A 377 -11.66 31.89 20.81
C LYS A 377 -11.08 31.31 19.52
N VAL A 378 -9.92 31.82 19.14
CA VAL A 378 -9.21 31.36 17.94
C VAL A 378 -7.97 30.61 18.37
N TYR A 379 -7.80 29.41 17.83
CA TYR A 379 -6.64 28.57 18.04
C TYR A 379 -5.91 28.44 16.72
N SER A 380 -4.60 28.68 16.72
CA SER A 380 -3.79 28.57 15.52
C SER A 380 -2.38 28.12 15.87
N ASP A 381 -1.70 27.46 14.94
CA ASP A 381 -0.25 27.34 14.98
C ASP A 381 0.41 28.62 14.44
N GLU A 382 1.69 28.87 14.72
CA GLU A 382 2.44 30.05 14.29
C GLU A 382 2.34 30.43 12.78
N PRO A 383 2.39 29.48 11.83
CA PRO A 383 2.25 29.79 10.40
C PRO A 383 0.79 29.93 9.92
N TYR A 384 -0.20 29.66 10.78
CA TYR A 384 -1.62 29.57 10.45
C TYR A 384 -1.90 28.42 9.44
N ASP A 385 -1.17 27.31 9.55
CA ASP A 385 -1.42 26.11 8.75
C ASP A 385 -2.56 25.25 9.34
N VAL A 386 -2.91 25.46 10.60
CA VAL A 386 -4.15 24.99 11.23
C VAL A 386 -4.80 26.16 11.96
N LEU A 387 -6.06 26.41 11.65
CA LEU A 387 -6.86 27.47 12.25
C LEU A 387 -8.21 26.93 12.71
N ALA A 388 -8.54 27.15 13.97
CA ALA A 388 -9.79 26.72 14.58
C ALA A 388 -10.48 27.88 15.29
N ILE A 389 -11.79 28.03 15.10
CA ILE A 389 -12.60 29.05 15.74
C ILE A 389 -13.69 28.36 16.55
N VAL A 390 -13.60 28.46 17.88
CA VAL A 390 -14.60 27.93 18.81
C VAL A 390 -15.46 29.09 19.29
N THR A 391 -16.77 28.94 19.13
CA THR A 391 -17.75 29.96 19.52
C THR A 391 -18.54 29.52 20.74
N GLN A 392 -18.94 30.51 21.53
CA GLN A 392 -19.75 30.39 22.73
C GLN A 392 -20.85 31.47 22.69
N GLU A 393 -22.07 31.10 23.08
CA GLU A 393 -23.16 32.07 23.19
C GLU A 393 -22.92 33.07 24.32
N LYS A 394 -23.11 34.37 24.04
CA LYS A 394 -22.96 35.43 25.06
C LYS A 394 -24.07 35.42 26.11
N THR A 395 -25.25 34.94 25.74
CA THR A 395 -26.48 34.94 26.55
C THR A 395 -26.60 33.72 27.47
N ASN A 396 -25.93 32.61 27.15
CA ASN A 396 -25.93 31.39 27.95
C ASN A 396 -24.51 30.82 28.11
N PRO A 397 -23.81 31.10 29.23
CA PRO A 397 -22.46 30.59 29.48
C PRO A 397 -22.39 29.05 29.60
N ASN A 398 -23.51 28.39 29.90
CA ASN A 398 -23.59 26.93 30.04
C ASN A 398 -23.91 26.21 28.72
N ALA A 399 -24.19 26.95 27.65
CA ALA A 399 -24.38 26.38 26.31
C ALA A 399 -23.12 25.60 25.88
N ILE A 400 -23.30 24.57 25.05
CA ILE A 400 -22.16 23.77 24.58
C ILE A 400 -21.39 24.59 23.54
N PRO A 401 -20.06 24.75 23.68
CA PRO A 401 -19.24 25.44 22.69
C PRO A 401 -19.35 24.77 21.32
N PHE A 402 -19.34 25.58 20.26
CA PHE A 402 -19.43 25.09 18.88
C PHE A 402 -18.19 25.47 18.08
N LEU A 403 -17.50 24.49 17.49
CA LEU A 403 -16.39 24.71 16.58
C LEU A 403 -16.93 25.09 15.19
N GLU A 404 -16.92 26.38 14.90
CA GLU A 404 -17.55 26.97 13.73
C GLU A 404 -16.67 26.84 12.47
N LYS A 405 -15.35 26.84 12.65
CA LYS A 405 -14.36 26.56 11.60
C LYS A 405 -13.20 25.75 12.13
N PHE A 406 -12.79 24.76 11.35
CA PHE A 406 -11.55 24.02 11.53
C PHE A 406 -10.92 23.83 10.16
N VAL A 407 -9.88 24.61 9.87
CA VAL A 407 -9.23 24.63 8.56
C VAL A 407 -7.78 24.20 8.73
N ALA A 408 -7.37 23.18 7.98
CA ALA A 408 -6.01 22.69 7.98
C ALA A 408 -5.48 22.55 6.56
N THR A 409 -4.20 22.86 6.35
CA THR A 409 -3.51 22.54 5.10
C THR A 409 -3.28 21.04 4.96
N LYS A 410 -3.15 20.54 3.74
CA LYS A 410 -2.76 19.14 3.51
C LYS A 410 -1.46 18.77 4.23
N ASN A 411 -0.50 19.71 4.32
CA ASN A 411 0.75 19.48 5.02
C ASN A 411 0.56 19.31 6.54
N SER A 412 -0.26 20.15 7.17
CA SER A 412 -0.51 20.09 8.61
C SER A 412 -1.37 18.89 9.02
N VAL A 413 -2.26 18.44 8.13
CA VAL A 413 -2.97 17.16 8.27
C VAL A 413 -1.97 16.02 8.27
N LEU A 414 -1.10 15.93 7.25
CA LEU A 414 -0.08 14.88 7.17
C LEU A 414 0.81 14.88 8.41
N SER A 415 1.40 16.03 8.79
CA SER A 415 2.36 16.15 9.89
C SER A 415 1.77 16.14 11.31
N ASN A 416 0.51 15.72 11.51
CA ASN A 416 -0.17 15.68 12.83
C ASN A 416 -0.16 17.03 13.58
N VAL A 417 -0.05 18.18 12.90
CA VAL A 417 -0.19 19.50 13.55
C VAL A 417 -1.64 19.73 13.99
N ILE A 418 -2.59 19.12 13.26
CA ILE A 418 -4.02 19.13 13.61
C ILE A 418 -4.29 18.56 15.01
N ASP A 419 -3.57 17.52 15.43
CA ASP A 419 -3.76 16.88 16.74
C ASP A 419 -3.26 17.79 17.87
N ASN A 420 -2.18 18.55 17.65
CA ASN A 420 -1.67 19.50 18.65
C ASN A 420 -2.67 20.63 18.92
N VAL A 421 -3.21 21.23 17.85
CA VAL A 421 -4.23 22.27 17.98
C VAL A 421 -5.50 21.70 18.63
N TRP A 422 -5.92 20.49 18.24
CA TRP A 422 -7.07 19.81 18.81
C TRP A 422 -6.91 19.55 20.31
N ASN A 423 -5.76 19.03 20.75
CA ASN A 423 -5.48 18.80 22.16
C ASN A 423 -5.56 20.10 22.98
N ASN A 424 -5.17 21.23 22.39
CA ASN A 424 -5.28 22.54 23.05
C ASN A 424 -6.74 23.01 23.13
N ILE A 425 -7.54 22.78 22.09
CA ILE A 425 -8.99 23.01 22.11
C ILE A 425 -9.66 22.16 23.20
N GLN A 426 -9.33 20.88 23.28
CA GLN A 426 -9.92 19.93 24.23
C GLN A 426 -9.54 20.25 25.69
N LYS A 427 -8.34 20.76 25.94
CA LYS A 427 -7.93 21.25 27.27
C LYS A 427 -8.81 22.41 27.76
N ASP A 428 -9.17 23.32 26.85
CA ASP A 428 -9.98 24.49 27.17
C ASP A 428 -11.49 24.21 27.14
N ASN A 429 -11.91 23.21 26.37
CA ASN A 429 -13.31 22.88 26.10
C ASN A 429 -13.54 21.38 26.35
N PRO A 430 -13.90 20.95 27.56
CA PRO A 430 -14.15 19.54 27.85
C PRO A 430 -15.42 18.99 27.16
N ARG A 431 -16.27 19.88 26.64
CA ARG A 431 -17.48 19.56 25.87
C ARG A 431 -17.47 20.40 24.59
N LEU A 432 -17.76 19.80 23.44
CA LEU A 432 -17.70 20.51 22.15
C LEU A 432 -18.63 19.87 21.11
N LEU A 433 -19.25 20.71 20.29
CA LEU A 433 -20.01 20.34 19.09
C LEU A 433 -19.34 20.88 17.83
N TRP A 434 -19.38 20.13 16.73
CA TRP A 434 -18.93 20.61 15.43
C TRP A 434 -19.61 19.89 14.28
N ALA A 435 -19.72 20.54 13.12
CA ALA A 435 -20.31 19.94 11.92
C ALA A 435 -19.37 20.05 10.73
N ILE A 436 -19.31 19.00 9.92
CA ILE A 436 -18.51 18.94 8.69
C ILE A 436 -19.38 18.47 7.52
N ASP A 437 -18.90 18.69 6.29
CA ASP A 437 -19.49 18.11 5.09
C ASP A 437 -19.17 16.61 5.00
N ASP A 438 -20.09 15.82 4.44
CA ASP A 438 -19.91 14.38 4.27
C ASP A 438 -18.74 14.03 3.34
N HIS A 439 -18.37 14.95 2.43
CA HIS A 439 -17.27 14.79 1.48
C HIS A 439 -15.92 15.28 2.01
N ASP A 440 -15.81 15.67 3.29
CA ASP A 440 -14.54 16.12 3.87
C ASP A 440 -13.50 14.98 3.89
N GLU A 441 -12.32 15.24 3.31
CA GLU A 441 -11.21 14.27 3.23
C GLU A 441 -10.78 13.76 4.62
N ASN A 442 -11.04 14.50 5.71
CA ASN A 442 -10.65 14.20 7.08
C ASN A 442 -11.79 13.69 7.97
N LYS A 443 -12.93 13.27 7.41
CA LYS A 443 -14.08 12.76 8.19
C LYS A 443 -13.72 11.65 9.18
N SER A 444 -12.85 10.72 8.80
CA SER A 444 -12.37 9.63 9.67
C SER A 444 -11.59 10.15 10.89
N TRP A 445 -10.81 11.23 10.71
CA TRP A 445 -10.11 11.90 11.80
C TRP A 445 -11.12 12.47 12.80
N HIS A 446 -12.11 13.25 12.32
CA HIS A 446 -13.16 13.80 13.20
C HIS A 446 -13.92 12.71 13.96
N PHE A 447 -14.32 11.62 13.28
CA PHE A 447 -15.03 10.50 13.90
C PHE A 447 -14.24 9.88 15.05
N SER A 448 -12.94 9.65 14.86
CA SER A 448 -12.09 9.05 15.90
C SER A 448 -11.83 9.94 17.13
N ARG A 449 -12.18 11.25 17.08
CA ARG A 449 -12.07 12.21 18.20
C ARG A 449 -13.45 12.60 18.77
N SER A 450 -14.51 11.91 18.35
CA SER A 450 -15.87 12.14 18.82
C SER A 450 -16.37 10.99 19.70
N ASP A 451 -17.26 11.29 20.64
CA ASP A 451 -18.02 10.29 21.39
C ASP A 451 -19.24 9.81 20.60
N GLY A 452 -19.71 10.62 19.65
CA GLY A 452 -20.84 10.28 18.78
C GLY A 452 -20.95 11.20 17.57
N SER A 453 -21.79 10.78 16.61
CA SER A 453 -22.04 11.52 15.36
C SER A 453 -23.46 11.32 14.85
N TYR A 454 -23.97 12.29 14.09
CA TYR A 454 -25.28 12.26 13.44
C TYR A 454 -25.19 12.88 12.04
N THR A 455 -25.60 12.13 11.01
CA THR A 455 -25.50 12.56 9.61
C THR A 455 -26.88 12.81 9.01
N ILE A 456 -27.07 13.97 8.37
CA ILE A 456 -28.28 14.34 7.63
C ILE A 456 -27.94 15.31 6.49
N ASP A 457 -28.59 15.17 5.33
CA ASP A 457 -28.45 16.04 4.15
C ASP A 457 -27.00 16.38 3.75
N GLY A 458 -26.12 15.37 3.77
CA GLY A 458 -24.72 15.54 3.37
C GLY A 458 -23.85 16.31 4.37
N LYS A 459 -24.31 16.50 5.62
CA LYS A 459 -23.49 17.02 6.72
C LYS A 459 -23.51 16.06 7.91
N THR A 460 -22.38 15.98 8.61
CA THR A 460 -22.23 15.18 9.82
C THR A 460 -21.93 16.08 11.02
N LEU A 461 -22.82 16.04 12.02
CA LEU A 461 -22.62 16.63 13.34
C LEU A 461 -21.84 15.64 14.21
N PHE A 462 -20.86 16.14 14.96
CA PHE A 462 -20.02 15.40 15.89
C PHE A 462 -20.01 16.08 17.26
N TRP A 463 -19.76 15.29 18.31
CA TRP A 463 -19.65 15.81 19.67
C TRP A 463 -18.71 14.98 20.55
N TYR A 464 -18.25 15.59 21.64
CA TYR A 464 -17.69 14.88 22.80
C TYR A 464 -18.07 15.57 24.12
N GLY A 465 -18.07 14.80 25.21
CA GLY A 465 -18.27 15.29 26.57
C GLY A 465 -19.69 15.72 26.93
N ILE A 466 -20.70 15.34 26.13
CA ILE A 466 -22.10 15.75 26.32
C ILE A 466 -23.01 14.56 26.65
N ASN A 467 -24.07 14.82 27.43
CA ASN A 467 -25.02 13.78 27.88
C ASN A 467 -26.13 13.51 26.87
N VAL A 468 -26.82 12.36 26.99
CA VAL A 468 -27.84 11.90 26.02
C VAL A 468 -28.98 12.91 25.81
N GLU A 469 -29.41 13.61 26.86
CA GLU A 469 -30.46 14.64 26.77
C GLU A 469 -29.99 15.87 25.97
N GLU A 470 -28.74 16.30 26.18
CA GLU A 470 -28.10 17.40 25.47
C GLU A 470 -27.87 17.05 24.00
N VAL A 471 -27.53 15.79 23.69
CA VAL A 471 -27.40 15.29 22.31
C VAL A 471 -28.71 15.45 21.54
N SER A 472 -29.84 15.11 22.14
CA SER A 472 -31.16 15.23 21.49
C SER A 472 -31.50 16.69 21.16
N ALA A 473 -31.18 17.63 22.05
CA ALA A 473 -31.36 19.06 21.80
C ALA A 473 -30.42 19.54 20.67
N ALA A 474 -29.14 19.18 20.73
CA ALA A 474 -28.15 19.56 19.72
C ALA A 474 -28.50 19.04 18.31
N ILE A 475 -29.02 17.81 18.20
CA ILE A 475 -29.48 17.25 16.93
C ILE A 475 -30.69 18.03 16.39
N LYS A 476 -31.66 18.39 17.25
CA LYS A 476 -32.82 19.18 16.82
C LYS A 476 -32.43 20.56 16.32
N ASP A 477 -31.54 21.25 17.05
CA ASP A 477 -31.03 22.55 16.65
C ASP A 477 -30.24 22.46 15.34
N PHE A 478 -29.41 21.42 15.18
CA PHE A 478 -28.68 21.17 13.94
C PHE A 478 -29.60 20.94 12.74
N VAL A 479 -30.64 20.11 12.89
CA VAL A 479 -31.64 19.87 11.83
C VAL A 479 -32.39 21.17 11.48
N ALA A 480 -32.71 22.00 12.47
CA ALA A 480 -33.36 23.29 12.23
C ALA A 480 -32.48 24.31 11.49
N THR A 481 -31.15 24.18 11.57
CA THR A 481 -30.22 25.05 10.84
C THR A 481 -29.99 24.66 9.38
N LEU A 482 -30.51 23.52 8.93
CA LEU A 482 -30.44 23.08 7.53
C LEU A 482 -31.53 23.78 6.70
N PRO A 483 -31.23 24.23 5.46
CA PRO A 483 -32.20 24.94 4.63
C PRO A 483 -33.39 24.04 4.28
N ASN A 484 -34.60 24.45 4.66
CA ASN A 484 -35.86 23.77 4.36
C ASN A 484 -36.05 23.60 2.84
N THR A 485 -35.97 22.37 2.34
CA THR A 485 -36.53 22.01 1.04
C THR A 485 -38.00 21.61 1.23
N ASN A 486 -38.89 22.58 1.31
CA ASN A 486 -40.33 22.36 1.05
C ASN A 486 -41.00 23.60 0.43
N THR A 487 -41.35 23.43 -0.85
CA THR A 487 -42.44 24.06 -1.61
C THR A 487 -42.58 25.59 -1.67
N THR A 488 -42.27 26.16 -2.84
CA THR A 488 -42.98 27.32 -3.41
C THR A 488 -43.52 26.97 -4.79
N GLN A 489 -44.83 26.74 -4.87
CA GLN A 489 -45.64 26.94 -6.07
C GLN A 489 -46.13 28.39 -6.11
N SER A 490 -45.98 29.06 -7.25
CA SER A 490 -46.93 30.00 -7.89
C SER A 490 -46.23 30.51 -9.17
N SER A 491 -46.84 30.69 -10.34
CA SER A 491 -48.21 30.94 -10.80
C SER A 491 -48.28 30.43 -12.26
N SER A 492 -49.36 30.19 -13.00
CA SER A 492 -50.75 30.68 -13.14
C SER A 492 -51.42 29.69 -14.13
N SER A 493 -52.72 29.49 -14.34
CA SER A 493 -53.99 30.10 -13.97
C SER A 493 -55.08 29.04 -14.23
N GLY A 494 -56.13 28.99 -13.43
CA GLY A 494 -57.24 28.06 -13.61
C GLY A 494 -58.41 28.68 -14.39
N ARG A 495 -59.20 27.83 -15.06
CA ARG A 495 -60.66 27.95 -15.17
C ARG A 495 -61.29 26.62 -15.58
N ALA A 496 -62.53 26.44 -15.16
CA ALA A 496 -63.16 25.16 -14.88
C ALA A 496 -64.35 24.83 -15.81
N PHE A 497 -64.77 23.57 -15.68
CA PHE A 497 -66.11 22.98 -15.88
C PHE A 497 -66.58 22.45 -17.24
N THR A 498 -67.11 21.22 -17.13
CA THR A 498 -68.27 20.58 -17.78
C THR A 498 -68.14 19.71 -19.05
N ASN A 499 -68.86 18.58 -18.95
CA ASN A 499 -69.11 17.49 -19.89
C ASN A 499 -69.57 17.94 -21.29
N ILE A 500 -69.22 17.16 -22.33
CA ILE A 500 -70.14 16.51 -23.29
C ILE A 500 -69.38 15.55 -24.24
N SER A 501 -69.81 14.28 -24.19
CA SER A 501 -69.91 13.19 -25.19
C SER A 501 -68.80 12.81 -26.21
N ARG A 502 -68.36 11.54 -26.07
CA ARG A 502 -68.31 10.40 -27.04
C ARG A 502 -67.57 10.59 -28.39
N GLY A 503 -66.81 9.61 -28.91
CA GLY A 503 -67.09 8.17 -28.84
C GLY A 503 -65.92 7.19 -29.06
N PHE A 504 -66.33 5.94 -28.88
CA PHE A 504 -65.67 4.63 -28.81
C PHE A 504 -64.70 4.30 -29.97
N SER A 505 -63.66 3.48 -29.78
CA SER A 505 -63.71 2.01 -29.55
C SER A 505 -62.30 1.52 -29.10
N THR A 506 -62.03 0.80 -27.99
CA THR A 506 -62.28 -0.62 -27.59
C THR A 506 -61.88 -1.65 -28.67
N PHE A 507 -61.08 -2.71 -28.47
CA PHE A 507 -60.89 -3.66 -27.35
C PHE A 507 -59.45 -4.25 -27.41
N ALA A 508 -58.73 -4.54 -26.31
CA ALA A 508 -58.70 -5.82 -25.54
C ALA A 508 -58.63 -7.08 -26.43
N ARG A 509 -57.88 -8.16 -26.18
CA ARG A 509 -57.32 -8.75 -24.96
C ARG A 509 -56.40 -9.93 -25.35
N TYR A 510 -55.44 -10.23 -24.48
CA TYR A 510 -54.87 -11.53 -24.09
C TYR A 510 -55.45 -12.83 -24.74
N ASN A 511 -54.57 -13.74 -25.22
CA ASN A 511 -54.59 -15.15 -24.78
C ASN A 511 -53.44 -16.05 -25.32
N GLN A 512 -52.92 -16.84 -24.38
CA GLN A 512 -52.59 -18.29 -24.41
C GLN A 512 -51.66 -18.94 -25.47
N TYR A 513 -50.76 -19.75 -24.90
CA TYR A 513 -50.02 -20.87 -25.47
C TYR A 513 -50.88 -21.85 -26.29
N ASN A 514 -50.39 -22.28 -27.47
CA ASN A 514 -50.23 -23.70 -27.82
C ASN A 514 -49.55 -23.95 -29.19
N GLN A 515 -48.61 -24.90 -29.18
CA GLN A 515 -48.26 -25.96 -30.15
C GLN A 515 -47.96 -25.68 -31.65
N CYS A 516 -46.92 -26.39 -32.10
CA CYS A 516 -46.32 -26.49 -33.43
C CYS A 516 -47.25 -26.89 -34.59
N ASN A 517 -47.02 -26.36 -35.80
CA ASN A 517 -46.48 -27.13 -36.94
C ASN A 517 -46.30 -26.29 -38.24
N LYS A 518 -45.17 -26.56 -38.92
CA LYS A 518 -44.91 -26.64 -40.38
C LYS A 518 -45.62 -25.65 -41.33
N ASN A 519 -44.88 -24.69 -41.90
CA ASN A 519 -44.39 -24.74 -43.29
C ASN A 519 -43.67 -23.44 -43.70
N ASN A 520 -42.54 -23.62 -44.37
CA ASN A 520 -41.72 -22.62 -45.07
C ASN A 520 -42.44 -22.16 -46.37
N PRO A 521 -42.11 -21.00 -47.00
CA PRO A 521 -40.78 -20.82 -47.61
C PRO A 521 -40.17 -19.39 -47.60
N PHE A 522 -38.83 -19.41 -47.55
CA PHE A 522 -37.81 -18.46 -48.05
C PHE A 522 -38.22 -17.08 -48.63
N SER A 523 -37.64 -16.03 -48.05
CA SER A 523 -36.80 -15.08 -48.80
C SER A 523 -35.65 -14.57 -47.92
N ILE A 524 -34.45 -14.59 -48.49
CA ILE A 524 -33.15 -14.30 -47.86
C ILE A 524 -32.80 -12.84 -48.16
N SER A 525 -32.52 -12.05 -47.12
CA SER A 525 -31.60 -10.91 -47.25
C SER A 525 -30.55 -11.00 -46.15
N SER A 526 -29.31 -11.07 -46.63
CA SER A 526 -28.10 -11.45 -45.94
C SER A 526 -27.51 -10.30 -45.11
N LEU A 527 -27.61 -10.40 -43.78
CA LEU A 527 -26.58 -9.91 -42.88
C LEU A 527 -25.99 -11.13 -42.18
N LEU A 528 -24.73 -11.40 -42.48
CA LEU A 528 -23.97 -12.60 -42.16
C LEU A 528 -24.04 -12.94 -40.66
N ARG A 529 -25.02 -13.79 -40.32
CA ARG A 529 -25.02 -14.59 -39.09
C ARG A 529 -23.84 -15.56 -39.23
N ARG A 530 -22.72 -15.27 -38.56
CA ARG A 530 -21.62 -16.23 -38.45
C ARG A 530 -22.20 -17.48 -37.78
N GLN A 531 -22.48 -18.50 -38.60
CA GLN A 531 -22.73 -19.85 -38.13
C GLN A 531 -21.48 -20.34 -37.37
N TYR A 532 -21.67 -21.24 -36.40
CA TYR A 532 -20.59 -21.94 -35.71
C TYR A 532 -19.70 -22.68 -36.73
N ALA A 533 -18.71 -21.99 -37.30
CA ALA A 533 -17.79 -22.54 -38.26
C ALA A 533 -16.66 -23.26 -37.50
N THR A 534 -16.86 -24.55 -37.28
CA THR A 534 -15.96 -25.48 -36.58
C THR A 534 -14.89 -26.06 -37.51
N SER A 535 -13.90 -25.26 -37.94
CA SER A 535 -12.78 -25.82 -38.71
C SER A 535 -11.39 -25.26 -38.38
N THR A 536 -11.26 -24.25 -37.53
CA THR A 536 -9.96 -23.68 -37.16
C THR A 536 -9.71 -23.83 -35.67
N SER A 537 -8.69 -24.62 -35.30
CA SER A 537 -8.22 -24.75 -33.91
C SER A 537 -7.60 -23.44 -33.45
N SER A 538 -8.05 -22.91 -32.31
CA SER A 538 -7.49 -21.69 -31.71
C SER A 538 -6.28 -21.99 -30.83
N LYS A 539 -5.27 -21.15 -30.92
CA LYS A 539 -4.04 -21.21 -30.12
C LYS A 539 -4.11 -20.27 -28.93
N VAL A 540 -4.01 -20.83 -27.73
CA VAL A 540 -4.00 -20.08 -26.46
C VAL A 540 -2.58 -20.03 -25.89
N ALA A 541 -2.13 -18.84 -25.51
CA ALA A 541 -0.94 -18.67 -24.69
C ALA A 541 -1.32 -18.34 -23.24
N LEU A 542 -0.79 -19.12 -22.30
CA LEU A 542 -1.05 -18.97 -20.87
C LEU A 542 0.16 -18.36 -20.17
N ILE A 543 0.00 -17.15 -19.64
CA ILE A 543 1.04 -16.45 -18.89
C ILE A 543 0.77 -16.63 -17.40
N GLY A 544 1.68 -17.28 -16.66
CA GLY A 544 1.51 -17.54 -15.22
C GLY A 544 0.93 -18.90 -14.86
N ALA A 545 1.23 -19.95 -15.64
CA ALA A 545 0.61 -21.27 -15.47
C ALA A 545 0.99 -22.07 -14.21
N ARG A 546 1.94 -21.59 -13.40
CA ARG A 546 2.36 -22.28 -12.17
C ARG A 546 1.28 -22.30 -11.09
N GLY A 547 0.46 -21.26 -11.02
CA GLY A 547 -0.56 -21.12 -9.98
C GLY A 547 -1.64 -22.21 -10.08
N TYR A 548 -2.34 -22.48 -8.97
CA TYR A 548 -3.41 -23.47 -8.93
C TYR A 548 -4.48 -23.24 -10.02
N THR A 549 -4.87 -21.98 -10.27
CA THR A 549 -5.78 -21.63 -11.37
C THR A 549 -5.21 -21.96 -12.74
N GLY A 550 -3.93 -21.66 -12.98
CA GLY A 550 -3.25 -21.97 -14.24
C GLY A 550 -3.22 -23.47 -14.52
N GLN A 551 -2.92 -24.29 -13.51
CA GLN A 551 -2.94 -25.75 -13.63
C GLN A 551 -4.34 -26.31 -13.93
N ASN A 552 -5.38 -25.80 -13.26
CA ASN A 552 -6.77 -26.19 -13.57
C ASN A 552 -7.18 -25.77 -14.99
N PHE A 553 -6.73 -24.59 -15.44
CA PHE A 553 -6.98 -24.11 -16.79
C PHE A 553 -6.27 -24.97 -17.85
N VAL A 554 -5.04 -25.42 -17.60
CA VAL A 554 -4.33 -26.39 -18.46
C VAL A 554 -5.11 -27.70 -18.59
N SER A 555 -5.62 -28.22 -17.47
CA SER A 555 -6.44 -29.45 -17.46
C SER A 555 -7.71 -29.30 -18.31
N LEU A 556 -8.42 -28.17 -18.19
CA LEU A 556 -9.59 -27.87 -19.02
C LEU A 556 -9.24 -27.79 -20.51
N LEU A 557 -8.16 -27.08 -20.86
CA LEU A 557 -7.71 -26.96 -22.25
C LEU A 557 -7.22 -28.30 -22.83
N ASN A 558 -6.70 -29.21 -22.01
CA ASN A 558 -6.36 -30.56 -22.47
C ASN A 558 -7.60 -31.31 -23.01
N ASN A 559 -8.78 -31.06 -22.46
CA ASN A 559 -10.03 -31.73 -22.84
C ASN A 559 -10.83 -30.98 -23.91
N HIS A 560 -10.47 -29.74 -24.25
CA HIS A 560 -11.24 -28.91 -25.19
C HIS A 560 -10.97 -29.29 -26.66
N PRO A 561 -11.95 -29.70 -27.48
CA PRO A 561 -11.68 -30.24 -28.83
C PRO A 561 -11.07 -29.24 -29.83
N HIS A 562 -11.33 -27.94 -29.68
CA HIS A 562 -10.96 -26.92 -30.67
C HIS A 562 -9.96 -25.87 -30.19
N ILE A 563 -9.42 -26.02 -28.97
CA ILE A 563 -8.47 -25.08 -28.40
C ILE A 563 -7.24 -25.86 -27.94
N SER A 564 -6.08 -25.37 -28.33
CA SER A 564 -4.77 -25.93 -27.97
C SER A 564 -3.93 -24.87 -27.26
N LEU A 565 -3.23 -25.26 -26.21
CA LEU A 565 -2.16 -24.44 -25.65
C LEU A 565 -1.00 -24.38 -26.65
N SER A 566 -0.53 -23.18 -26.98
CA SER A 566 0.65 -22.97 -27.82
C SER A 566 1.88 -22.65 -26.98
N HIS A 567 1.71 -21.81 -25.95
CA HIS A 567 2.80 -21.35 -25.11
C HIS A 567 2.37 -21.28 -23.65
N VAL A 568 3.30 -21.60 -22.77
CA VAL A 568 3.11 -21.49 -21.33
C VAL A 568 4.29 -20.76 -20.71
N SER A 569 4.02 -19.62 -20.07
CA SER A 569 5.07 -18.78 -19.48
C SER A 569 5.22 -18.99 -17.97
N SER A 570 6.45 -19.28 -17.52
CA SER A 570 6.86 -19.33 -16.12
C SER A 570 8.35 -19.06 -15.99
N ARG A 571 8.72 -18.09 -15.14
CA ARG A 571 10.14 -17.76 -14.86
C ARG A 571 10.87 -18.86 -14.10
N GLU A 572 10.17 -19.55 -13.20
CA GLU A 572 10.79 -20.53 -12.30
C GLU A 572 10.88 -21.94 -12.91
N LEU A 573 9.95 -22.27 -13.80
CA LEU A 573 9.89 -23.59 -14.44
C LEU A 573 10.49 -23.58 -15.85
N GLU A 574 11.14 -22.49 -16.26
CA GLU A 574 11.72 -22.33 -17.60
C GLU A 574 12.54 -23.57 -18.02
N GLY A 575 12.21 -24.11 -19.20
CA GLY A 575 12.85 -25.31 -19.75
C GLY A 575 12.26 -26.65 -19.30
N GLN A 576 11.43 -26.69 -18.25
CA GLN A 576 10.73 -27.90 -17.82
C GLN A 576 9.52 -28.21 -18.71
N GLU A 577 9.15 -29.49 -18.81
CA GLU A 577 7.98 -29.94 -19.56
C GLU A 577 6.69 -29.70 -18.76
N LEU A 578 5.63 -29.26 -19.44
CA LEU A 578 4.32 -29.04 -18.86
C LEU A 578 3.66 -30.38 -18.53
N SER A 579 3.43 -30.65 -17.25
CA SER A 579 2.68 -31.82 -16.82
C SER A 579 1.17 -31.61 -16.98
N GLY A 580 0.43 -32.69 -17.24
CA GLY A 580 -1.04 -32.67 -17.33
C GLY A 580 -1.62 -32.17 -18.66
N TYR A 581 -0.78 -31.92 -19.67
CA TYR A 581 -1.20 -31.60 -21.05
C TYR A 581 -0.65 -32.64 -22.02
N SER A 582 -1.54 -33.32 -22.73
CA SER A 582 -1.26 -34.53 -23.54
C SER A 582 -1.32 -34.30 -25.05
N LYS A 583 -1.92 -33.18 -25.49
CA LYS A 583 -2.08 -32.88 -26.92
C LYS A 583 -0.74 -32.62 -27.61
N GLU A 584 0.18 -31.94 -26.93
CA GLU A 584 1.50 -31.60 -27.44
C GLU A 584 2.51 -31.50 -26.28
N LYS A 585 3.79 -31.74 -26.58
CA LYS A 585 4.87 -31.56 -25.61
C LYS A 585 5.26 -30.09 -25.53
N ILE A 586 4.72 -29.38 -24.54
CA ILE A 586 5.00 -27.96 -24.31
C ILE A 586 6.03 -27.83 -23.18
N LYS A 587 7.01 -26.96 -23.37
CA LYS A 587 7.92 -26.54 -22.30
C LYS A 587 7.56 -25.16 -21.79
N TYR A 588 7.78 -24.94 -20.50
CA TYR A 588 7.69 -23.61 -19.93
C TYR A 588 8.76 -22.71 -20.55
N VAL A 589 8.35 -21.52 -20.98
CA VAL A 589 9.22 -20.47 -21.50
C VAL A 589 9.14 -19.25 -20.60
N ASN A 590 10.10 -18.34 -20.70
CA ASN A 590 10.03 -17.05 -20.01
C ASN A 590 9.70 -15.94 -21.02
N LEU A 591 8.41 -15.84 -21.37
CA LEU A 591 7.94 -14.84 -22.33
C LEU A 591 8.05 -13.42 -21.74
N LYS A 592 8.93 -12.62 -22.32
CA LYS A 592 9.05 -11.19 -22.03
C LYS A 592 8.06 -10.38 -22.87
N ALA A 593 7.76 -9.17 -22.42
CA ALA A 593 6.85 -8.24 -23.12
C ALA A 593 7.21 -8.06 -24.60
N GLU A 594 8.48 -7.84 -24.94
CA GLU A 594 8.93 -7.69 -26.33
C GLU A 594 8.68 -8.94 -27.19
N GLN A 595 8.86 -10.14 -26.63
CA GLN A 595 8.58 -11.38 -27.35
C GLN A 595 7.08 -11.53 -27.61
N MET A 596 6.23 -11.17 -26.64
CA MET A 596 4.78 -11.19 -26.83
C MET A 596 4.32 -10.19 -27.89
N LYS A 597 4.95 -9.01 -27.96
CA LYS A 597 4.71 -8.01 -29.00
C LYS A 597 5.04 -8.56 -30.40
N GLU A 598 6.18 -9.23 -30.55
CA GLU A 598 6.57 -9.88 -31.81
C GLU A 598 5.60 -11.01 -32.19
N MET A 599 5.29 -11.91 -31.25
CA MET A 599 4.34 -13.01 -31.46
C MET A 599 2.94 -12.50 -31.86
N GLN A 600 2.49 -11.41 -31.24
CA GLN A 600 1.24 -10.75 -31.58
C GLN A 600 1.26 -10.20 -33.02
N LYS A 601 2.34 -9.51 -33.38
CA LYS A 601 2.53 -8.98 -34.74
C LYS A 601 2.51 -10.10 -35.77
N ASN A 602 3.13 -11.24 -35.47
CA ASN A 602 3.14 -12.43 -36.32
C ASN A 602 1.81 -13.20 -36.34
N GLY A 603 0.92 -12.98 -35.36
CA GLY A 603 -0.37 -13.68 -35.27
C GLY A 603 -0.23 -15.12 -34.81
N GLU A 604 0.72 -15.40 -33.93
CA GLU A 604 1.02 -16.76 -33.46
C GLU A 604 0.04 -17.28 -32.40
N VAL A 605 -0.72 -16.36 -31.78
CA VAL A 605 -1.62 -16.61 -30.67
C VAL A 605 -2.98 -15.95 -30.93
N ASP A 606 -4.06 -16.71 -30.78
CA ASP A 606 -5.43 -16.22 -30.94
C ASP A 606 -6.00 -15.66 -29.63
N CYS A 607 -5.55 -16.21 -28.49
CA CYS A 607 -5.98 -15.78 -27.17
C CYS A 607 -4.85 -15.82 -26.15
N TRP A 608 -4.68 -14.70 -25.44
CA TRP A 608 -3.74 -14.54 -24.35
C TRP A 608 -4.47 -14.61 -23.02
N VAL A 609 -4.07 -15.55 -22.14
CA VAL A 609 -4.63 -15.69 -20.79
C VAL A 609 -3.59 -15.24 -19.78
N MET A 610 -3.89 -14.16 -19.07
CA MET A 610 -3.05 -13.61 -18.01
C MET A 610 -3.47 -14.21 -16.66
N ALA A 611 -2.82 -15.29 -16.25
CA ALA A 611 -2.94 -15.91 -14.93
C ALA A 611 -1.88 -15.34 -13.98
N LEU A 612 -1.80 -14.02 -13.90
CA LEU A 612 -0.78 -13.28 -13.16
C LEU A 612 -1.33 -12.71 -11.85
N PRO A 613 -0.46 -12.40 -10.86
CA PRO A 613 -0.87 -11.65 -9.68
C PRO A 613 -1.39 -10.24 -10.03
N ASN A 614 -2.19 -9.66 -9.13
CA ASN A 614 -2.67 -8.29 -9.27
C ASN A 614 -1.50 -7.29 -9.38
N GLY A 615 -1.65 -6.33 -10.28
CA GLY A 615 -0.73 -5.27 -10.65
C GLY A 615 0.29 -5.66 -11.72
N VAL A 616 0.31 -6.91 -12.19
CA VAL A 616 1.38 -7.42 -13.04
C VAL A 616 0.98 -7.48 -14.52
N CYS A 617 -0.32 -7.40 -14.84
CA CYS A 617 -0.80 -7.60 -16.21
C CYS A 617 -0.46 -6.43 -17.15
N THR A 618 -0.36 -5.20 -16.64
CA THR A 618 -0.27 -3.98 -17.46
C THR A 618 0.83 -3.99 -18.52
N PRO A 619 2.10 -4.32 -18.23
CA PRO A 619 3.16 -4.32 -19.25
C PRO A 619 2.93 -5.35 -20.36
N PHE A 620 2.32 -6.50 -20.04
CA PHE A 620 2.03 -7.55 -21.02
C PHE A 620 0.88 -7.15 -21.94
N VAL A 621 -0.19 -6.56 -21.37
CA VAL A 621 -1.31 -6.04 -22.14
C VAL A 621 -0.86 -4.91 -23.07
N GLN A 622 -0.02 -3.98 -22.58
CA GLN A 622 0.55 -2.92 -23.40
C GLN A 622 1.36 -3.48 -24.58
N ALA A 623 2.22 -4.46 -24.32
CA ALA A 623 3.01 -5.10 -25.38
C ALA A 623 2.16 -5.81 -26.44
N ILE A 624 1.08 -6.48 -26.04
CA ILE A 624 0.12 -7.08 -26.98
C ILE A 624 -0.55 -5.97 -27.82
N ASN A 625 -1.02 -4.89 -27.19
CA ASN A 625 -1.65 -3.79 -27.92
C ASN A 625 -0.69 -3.08 -28.90
N GLU A 626 0.58 -2.90 -28.51
CA GLU A 626 1.62 -2.32 -29.37
C GLU A 626 2.01 -3.22 -30.55
N GLY A 627 1.91 -4.55 -30.40
CA GLY A 627 2.22 -5.51 -31.45
C GLY A 627 1.17 -5.45 -32.56
N GLN A 628 -0.11 -5.55 -32.16
CA GLN A 628 -1.28 -5.27 -32.99
C GLN A 628 -2.54 -5.36 -32.10
N ALA A 629 -3.15 -4.21 -31.80
CA ALA A 629 -4.38 -4.15 -31.01
C ALA A 629 -5.52 -4.95 -31.69
N ASP A 630 -6.40 -5.51 -30.86
CA ASP A 630 -7.65 -6.20 -31.24
C ASP A 630 -7.53 -7.42 -32.17
N LYS A 631 -6.31 -7.86 -32.49
CA LYS A 631 -6.06 -9.07 -33.28
C LYS A 631 -6.45 -10.33 -32.51
N SER A 632 -5.92 -10.48 -31.29
CA SER A 632 -6.13 -11.60 -30.39
C SER A 632 -7.06 -11.23 -29.24
N LEU A 633 -7.72 -12.22 -28.65
CA LEU A 633 -8.45 -12.05 -27.38
C LEU A 633 -7.48 -11.96 -26.19
N ILE A 634 -7.74 -11.09 -25.22
CA ILE A 634 -6.99 -11.02 -23.96
C ILE A 634 -7.95 -11.29 -22.80
N ILE A 635 -7.60 -12.26 -21.96
CA ILE A 635 -8.31 -12.58 -20.71
C ILE A 635 -7.40 -12.23 -19.55
N ASP A 636 -7.86 -11.35 -18.66
CA ASP A 636 -7.21 -11.06 -17.39
C ASP A 636 -7.90 -11.80 -16.24
N LEU A 637 -7.17 -12.67 -15.53
CA LEU A 637 -7.68 -13.35 -14.33
C LEU A 637 -7.44 -12.54 -13.05
N SER A 638 -6.58 -11.52 -13.11
CA SER A 638 -6.27 -10.63 -12.00
C SER A 638 -7.40 -9.61 -11.77
N ALA A 639 -7.18 -8.65 -10.88
CA ALA A 639 -8.13 -7.57 -10.63
C ALA A 639 -7.83 -6.26 -11.39
N ASP A 640 -6.79 -6.25 -12.23
CA ASP A 640 -6.24 -5.02 -12.83
C ASP A 640 -7.26 -4.29 -13.71
N TYR A 641 -8.09 -5.04 -14.44
CA TYR A 641 -9.06 -4.49 -15.39
C TYR A 641 -10.54 -4.74 -15.01
N ARG A 642 -10.82 -5.17 -13.77
CA ARG A 642 -12.21 -5.47 -13.34
C ARG A 642 -13.11 -4.24 -13.20
N PHE A 643 -12.53 -3.05 -13.12
CA PHE A 643 -13.23 -1.78 -12.99
C PHE A 643 -13.10 -0.90 -14.24
N ASP A 644 -12.47 -1.44 -15.28
CA ASP A 644 -12.22 -0.72 -16.53
C ASP A 644 -13.40 -0.94 -17.49
N SER A 645 -14.02 0.16 -17.92
CA SER A 645 -15.16 0.13 -18.84
C SER A 645 -14.79 -0.30 -20.27
N GLU A 646 -13.51 -0.24 -20.65
CA GLU A 646 -13.03 -0.73 -21.94
C GLU A 646 -12.94 -2.27 -21.98
N TRP A 647 -13.04 -2.92 -20.82
CA TRP A 647 -13.00 -4.37 -20.68
C TRP A 647 -14.39 -4.93 -20.46
N THR A 648 -14.69 -6.04 -21.13
CA THR A 648 -15.92 -6.77 -20.88
C THR A 648 -15.79 -7.55 -19.56
N TYR A 649 -16.67 -7.30 -18.60
CA TYR A 649 -16.69 -8.05 -17.36
C TYR A 649 -17.22 -9.47 -17.61
N GLY A 650 -16.40 -10.47 -17.28
CA GLY A 650 -16.57 -11.86 -17.69
C GLY A 650 -17.58 -12.66 -16.88
N LEU A 651 -18.80 -12.15 -16.67
CA LEU A 651 -19.90 -12.84 -15.95
C LEU A 651 -21.16 -12.98 -16.84
N PRO A 652 -21.17 -13.95 -17.79
CA PRO A 652 -22.24 -14.08 -18.80
C PRO A 652 -23.65 -14.25 -18.23
N GLU A 653 -23.78 -14.89 -17.06
CA GLU A 653 -25.06 -15.18 -16.42
C GLU A 653 -25.82 -13.93 -15.97
N LEU A 654 -25.11 -12.80 -15.79
CA LEU A 654 -25.72 -11.51 -15.47
C LEU A 654 -25.70 -10.54 -16.65
N SER A 655 -25.09 -10.92 -17.78
CA SER A 655 -25.06 -10.07 -18.96
C SER A 655 -26.45 -9.95 -19.61
N LYS A 656 -26.83 -8.72 -19.96
CA LYS A 656 -28.06 -8.46 -20.73
C LYS A 656 -27.99 -8.98 -22.17
N ASN A 657 -26.78 -9.12 -22.73
CA ASN A 657 -26.57 -9.57 -24.08
C ASN A 657 -25.36 -10.52 -24.15
N ARG A 658 -25.60 -11.82 -24.24
CA ARG A 658 -24.53 -12.82 -24.38
C ARG A 658 -23.79 -12.72 -25.72
N GLU A 659 -24.43 -12.22 -26.76
CA GLU A 659 -23.81 -12.06 -28.08
C GLU A 659 -22.74 -10.97 -28.11
N SER A 660 -22.75 -10.01 -27.15
CA SER A 660 -21.70 -8.98 -27.08
C SER A 660 -20.32 -9.58 -26.80
N PHE A 661 -20.25 -10.74 -26.15
CA PHE A 661 -18.99 -11.43 -25.91
C PHE A 661 -18.30 -11.83 -27.21
N ARG A 662 -19.02 -12.15 -28.29
CA ARG A 662 -18.40 -12.51 -29.58
C ARG A 662 -17.63 -11.37 -30.26
N GLN A 663 -17.92 -10.13 -29.86
CA GLN A 663 -17.27 -8.94 -30.40
C GLN A 663 -16.15 -8.44 -29.50
N THR A 664 -15.99 -9.00 -28.30
CA THR A 664 -15.00 -8.53 -27.34
C THR A 664 -13.61 -9.05 -27.66
N LYS A 665 -12.62 -8.21 -27.37
CA LYS A 665 -11.19 -8.54 -27.48
C LYS A 665 -10.47 -8.49 -26.13
N LYS A 666 -11.14 -8.00 -25.09
CA LYS A 666 -10.58 -7.79 -23.75
C LYS A 666 -11.63 -8.17 -22.71
N ILE A 667 -11.36 -9.21 -21.93
CA ILE A 667 -12.24 -9.69 -20.87
C ILE A 667 -11.53 -9.67 -19.54
N SER A 668 -12.12 -9.02 -18.54
CA SER A 668 -11.68 -9.09 -17.15
C SER A 668 -12.52 -10.15 -16.44
N ASN A 669 -11.86 -11.22 -15.99
CA ASN A 669 -12.56 -12.31 -15.34
C ASN A 669 -12.91 -11.92 -13.90
N PRO A 670 -14.16 -12.18 -13.45
CA PRO A 670 -14.58 -11.84 -12.10
C PRO A 670 -13.77 -12.62 -11.05
N GLY A 671 -13.66 -12.05 -9.86
CA GLY A 671 -13.12 -12.75 -8.71
C GLY A 671 -14.05 -13.87 -8.22
N CYS A 672 -13.50 -14.89 -7.58
CA CYS A 672 -14.28 -16.05 -7.13
C CYS A 672 -15.37 -15.70 -6.12
N TYR A 673 -15.05 -14.87 -5.11
CA TYR A 673 -16.03 -14.33 -4.17
C TYR A 673 -17.03 -13.41 -4.86
N ALA A 674 -16.55 -12.54 -5.76
CA ALA A 674 -17.43 -11.62 -6.48
C ALA A 674 -18.43 -12.35 -7.38
N THR A 675 -18.01 -13.43 -8.04
CA THR A 675 -18.86 -14.29 -8.86
C THR A 675 -20.00 -14.87 -8.04
N GLY A 676 -19.68 -15.55 -6.93
CA GLY A 676 -20.69 -16.14 -6.06
C GLY A 676 -21.64 -15.11 -5.45
N SER A 677 -21.12 -13.97 -4.97
CA SER A 677 -21.92 -12.93 -4.33
C SER A 677 -22.87 -12.25 -5.31
N GLN A 678 -22.40 -11.93 -6.52
CA GLN A 678 -23.24 -11.31 -7.55
C GLN A 678 -24.36 -12.25 -7.98
N LEU A 679 -24.06 -13.54 -8.20
CA LEU A 679 -25.07 -14.54 -8.51
C LEU A 679 -26.04 -14.78 -7.34
N SER A 680 -25.60 -14.54 -6.11
CA SER A 680 -26.48 -14.61 -4.94
C SER A 680 -27.42 -13.42 -4.85
N ILE A 681 -26.96 -12.21 -5.18
CA ILE A 681 -27.73 -10.98 -4.92
C ILE A 681 -28.61 -10.59 -6.12
N ALA A 682 -28.16 -10.87 -7.35
CA ALA A 682 -28.79 -10.40 -8.59
C ALA A 682 -30.30 -10.68 -8.71
N PRO A 683 -30.84 -11.86 -8.34
CA PRO A 683 -32.28 -12.13 -8.43
C PRO A 683 -33.13 -11.22 -7.54
N LEU A 684 -32.54 -10.70 -6.45
CA LEU A 684 -33.24 -9.93 -5.44
C LEU A 684 -33.00 -8.42 -5.51
N LEU A 685 -32.14 -7.94 -6.42
CA LEU A 685 -31.81 -6.51 -6.58
C LEU A 685 -33.03 -5.55 -6.54
N PRO A 686 -34.16 -5.83 -7.22
CA PRO A 686 -35.33 -4.95 -7.20
C PRO A 686 -36.01 -4.85 -5.83
N TYR A 687 -35.74 -5.81 -4.93
CA TYR A 687 -36.42 -5.97 -3.65
C TYR A 687 -35.55 -5.62 -2.46
N ILE A 688 -34.31 -5.17 -2.65
CA ILE A 688 -33.40 -4.88 -1.53
C ILE A 688 -33.74 -3.54 -0.88
N SER A 689 -33.99 -3.53 0.45
CA SER A 689 -34.26 -2.30 1.20
C SER A 689 -33.01 -1.60 1.73
N GLU A 690 -32.02 -2.36 2.19
CA GLU A 690 -30.80 -1.86 2.84
C GLU A 690 -29.55 -2.57 2.28
N THR A 691 -28.37 -2.21 2.74
CA THR A 691 -27.10 -2.79 2.27
C THR A 691 -27.02 -4.29 2.59
N PRO A 692 -26.92 -5.18 1.58
CA PRO A 692 -26.67 -6.60 1.81
C PRO A 692 -25.31 -6.83 2.47
N THR A 693 -25.23 -7.86 3.30
CA THR A 693 -23.98 -8.28 3.94
C THR A 693 -23.63 -9.70 3.50
N VAL A 694 -22.40 -9.89 3.04
CA VAL A 694 -21.86 -11.16 2.58
C VAL A 694 -20.74 -11.58 3.52
N PHE A 695 -20.89 -12.73 4.16
CA PHE A 695 -19.81 -13.40 4.87
C PHE A 695 -19.32 -14.57 4.03
N GLY A 696 -18.04 -14.58 3.66
CA GLY A 696 -17.47 -15.58 2.76
C GLY A 696 -16.35 -16.36 3.44
N VAL A 697 -16.32 -17.68 3.25
CA VAL A 697 -15.23 -18.55 3.71
C VAL A 697 -14.70 -19.37 2.54
N SER A 698 -13.41 -19.25 2.23
CA SER A 698 -12.75 -20.02 1.18
C SER A 698 -11.77 -21.04 1.72
N GLY A 699 -11.41 -21.98 0.85
CA GLY A 699 -10.24 -22.82 1.04
C GLY A 699 -8.94 -22.04 0.83
N TYR A 700 -7.86 -22.56 1.39
CA TYR A 700 -6.57 -21.88 1.44
C TYR A 700 -5.85 -21.78 0.07
N SER A 701 -6.30 -22.52 -0.95
CA SER A 701 -5.83 -22.36 -2.33
C SER A 701 -6.10 -20.96 -2.90
N GLY A 702 -7.10 -20.23 -2.38
CA GLY A 702 -7.43 -18.87 -2.79
C GLY A 702 -6.35 -17.83 -2.44
N ALA A 703 -5.47 -18.12 -1.48
CA ALA A 703 -4.33 -17.25 -1.13
C ALA A 703 -3.12 -17.44 -2.07
N GLY A 704 -3.23 -18.32 -3.08
CA GLY A 704 -2.19 -18.58 -4.06
C GLY A 704 -1.06 -19.48 -3.53
N THR A 705 0.05 -19.54 -4.25
CA THR A 705 1.17 -20.46 -3.96
C THR A 705 2.30 -19.83 -3.14
N LYS A 706 2.30 -18.50 -2.93
CA LYS A 706 3.36 -17.81 -2.19
C LYS A 706 3.12 -18.00 -0.68
N PRO A 707 4.06 -18.53 0.11
CA PRO A 707 3.83 -18.84 1.52
C PRO A 707 3.32 -17.63 2.33
N SER A 708 2.31 -17.86 3.16
CA SER A 708 1.65 -16.90 4.04
C SER A 708 0.83 -17.65 5.10
N PRO A 709 0.44 -17.01 6.22
CA PRO A 709 -0.49 -17.63 7.18
C PRO A 709 -1.84 -18.06 6.55
N LYS A 710 -2.23 -17.43 5.44
CA LYS A 710 -3.50 -17.67 4.73
C LYS A 710 -3.46 -18.90 3.81
N ASN A 711 -2.29 -19.46 3.54
CA ASN A 711 -2.11 -20.71 2.79
C ASN A 711 -1.19 -21.71 3.49
N ASP A 712 -0.99 -21.56 4.80
CA ASP A 712 -0.29 -22.53 5.63
C ASP A 712 -1.32 -23.46 6.30
N PRO A 713 -1.42 -24.73 5.89
CA PRO A 713 -2.36 -25.68 6.48
C PRO A 713 -2.15 -25.89 7.97
N LYS A 714 -0.92 -25.76 8.49
CA LYS A 714 -0.63 -25.91 9.93
C LYS A 714 -1.16 -24.73 10.73
N PHE A 715 -1.00 -23.52 10.21
CA PHE A 715 -1.53 -22.32 10.86
C PHE A 715 -3.06 -22.25 10.84
N LEU A 716 -3.67 -22.83 9.80
CA LEU A 716 -5.12 -22.92 9.65
C LEU A 716 -5.75 -24.09 10.40
N GLU A 717 -4.96 -25.02 10.92
CA GLU A 717 -5.46 -26.17 11.67
C GLU A 717 -6.29 -25.71 12.88
N ASN A 718 -7.53 -26.19 12.97
CA ASN A 718 -8.52 -25.77 13.98
C ASN A 718 -8.75 -24.24 14.06
N ASN A 719 -8.54 -23.53 12.94
CA ASN A 719 -8.55 -22.08 12.91
C ASN A 719 -9.31 -21.54 11.68
N MET A 720 -9.78 -20.30 11.75
CA MET A 720 -10.31 -19.55 10.61
C MET A 720 -9.83 -18.10 10.74
N ILE A 721 -9.25 -17.55 9.68
CA ILE A 721 -8.69 -16.20 9.72
C ILE A 721 -9.29 -15.30 8.64
N PRO A 722 -9.46 -14.00 8.91
CA PRO A 722 -9.94 -13.06 7.91
C PRO A 722 -8.88 -12.83 6.81
N TYR A 723 -9.33 -12.68 5.56
CA TYR A 723 -8.49 -12.14 4.49
C TYR A 723 -8.24 -10.65 4.67
N SER A 724 -9.32 -9.92 4.98
CA SER A 724 -9.38 -8.51 5.36
C SER A 724 -10.65 -8.31 6.19
N LEU A 725 -10.67 -7.28 7.03
CA LEU A 725 -11.84 -6.92 7.82
C LEU A 725 -12.77 -5.93 7.10
N THR A 726 -12.20 -5.03 6.29
CA THR A 726 -12.91 -4.07 5.42
C THR A 726 -12.13 -3.87 4.12
N ASP A 727 -12.69 -3.14 3.15
CA ASP A 727 -12.03 -2.65 1.93
C ASP A 727 -11.42 -3.74 1.04
N HIS A 728 -11.92 -4.98 1.16
CA HIS A 728 -11.48 -6.07 0.31
C HIS A 728 -11.88 -5.80 -1.16
N ILE A 729 -11.01 -6.12 -2.11
CA ILE A 729 -11.27 -5.80 -3.53
C ILE A 729 -12.61 -6.33 -4.07
N HIS A 730 -13.00 -7.53 -3.64
CA HIS A 730 -14.30 -8.12 -3.98
C HIS A 730 -15.49 -7.31 -3.47
N GLU A 731 -15.39 -6.61 -2.33
CA GLU A 731 -16.48 -5.75 -1.83
C GLU A 731 -16.79 -4.63 -2.82
N ARG A 732 -15.74 -3.95 -3.29
CA ARG A 732 -15.83 -2.91 -4.32
C ARG A 732 -16.28 -3.49 -5.66
N GLU A 733 -15.74 -4.64 -6.05
CA GLU A 733 -16.08 -5.32 -7.31
C GLU A 733 -17.57 -5.67 -7.37
N ILE A 734 -18.10 -6.30 -6.33
CA ILE A 734 -19.53 -6.66 -6.25
C ILE A 734 -20.37 -5.39 -6.28
N SER A 735 -20.01 -4.38 -5.48
CA SER A 735 -20.78 -3.13 -5.40
C SER A 735 -20.83 -2.40 -6.74
N TYR A 736 -19.70 -2.33 -7.44
CA TYR A 736 -19.55 -1.68 -8.73
C TYR A 736 -20.43 -2.34 -9.81
N HIS A 737 -20.34 -3.68 -9.95
CA HIS A 737 -21.03 -4.40 -11.02
C HIS A 737 -22.53 -4.62 -10.76
N LEU A 738 -22.96 -4.66 -9.50
CA LEU A 738 -24.39 -4.70 -9.16
C LEU A 738 -25.05 -3.31 -9.16
N GLY A 739 -24.25 -2.23 -9.15
CA GLY A 739 -24.77 -0.86 -8.98
C GLY A 739 -25.41 -0.62 -7.61
N ARG A 740 -25.03 -1.40 -6.59
CA ARG A 740 -25.56 -1.30 -5.23
C ARG A 740 -24.47 -1.71 -4.23
N THR A 741 -24.26 -0.89 -3.21
CA THR A 741 -23.29 -1.17 -2.13
C THR A 741 -23.59 -2.50 -1.45
N VAL A 742 -22.53 -3.26 -1.16
CA VAL A 742 -22.57 -4.47 -0.33
C VAL A 742 -21.44 -4.41 0.70
N ASN A 743 -21.67 -5.00 1.87
CA ASN A 743 -20.61 -5.23 2.86
C ASN A 743 -20.09 -6.66 2.68
N PHE A 744 -18.77 -6.86 2.68
CA PHE A 744 -18.18 -8.17 2.44
C PHE A 744 -17.03 -8.50 3.39
N ILE A 745 -17.14 -9.66 4.05
CA ILE A 745 -16.22 -10.11 5.09
C ILE A 745 -15.64 -11.49 4.68
N PRO A 746 -14.47 -11.53 4.03
CA PRO A 746 -13.83 -12.77 3.59
C PRO A 746 -12.97 -13.43 4.67
N HIS A 747 -13.05 -14.75 4.76
CA HIS A 747 -12.27 -15.61 5.66
C HIS A 747 -11.67 -16.80 4.91
N VAL A 748 -10.66 -17.42 5.49
CA VAL A 748 -10.05 -18.66 5.01
C VAL A 748 -10.06 -19.73 6.08
N ALA A 749 -10.32 -20.96 5.67
CA ALA A 749 -10.48 -22.13 6.52
C ALA A 749 -9.56 -23.30 6.08
N PRO A 750 -9.37 -24.33 6.93
CA PRO A 750 -8.41 -25.43 6.72
C PRO A 750 -8.90 -26.51 5.73
N PHE A 751 -9.39 -26.09 4.57
CA PHE A 751 -9.66 -26.98 3.44
C PHE A 751 -9.05 -26.39 2.17
N PHE A 752 -8.69 -27.23 1.20
CA PHE A 752 -7.88 -26.79 0.05
C PHE A 752 -8.65 -25.85 -0.89
N GLN A 753 -9.81 -26.26 -1.40
CA GLN A 753 -10.58 -25.48 -2.39
C GLN A 753 -12.09 -25.58 -2.17
N GLY A 754 -12.80 -24.53 -2.59
CA GLY A 754 -14.22 -24.30 -2.35
C GLY A 754 -14.45 -22.95 -1.64
N ILE A 755 -15.65 -22.39 -1.80
CA ILE A 755 -16.14 -21.21 -1.10
C ILE A 755 -17.56 -21.50 -0.62
N THR A 756 -17.90 -21.04 0.58
CA THR A 756 -19.28 -20.81 1.01
C THR A 756 -19.50 -19.32 1.29
N LEU A 757 -20.64 -18.81 0.87
CA LEU A 757 -21.10 -17.44 1.06
C LEU A 757 -22.41 -17.48 1.82
N THR A 758 -22.43 -16.83 2.98
CA THR A 758 -23.67 -16.51 3.70
C THR A 758 -24.08 -15.09 3.35
N VAL A 759 -25.17 -14.96 2.62
CA VAL A 759 -25.62 -13.67 2.06
C VAL A 759 -26.89 -13.24 2.76
N ASN A 760 -26.80 -12.22 3.62
CA ASN A 760 -27.92 -11.62 4.33
C ASN A 760 -28.43 -10.40 3.57
N ILE A 761 -29.70 -10.45 3.16
CA ILE A 761 -30.34 -9.46 2.28
C ILE A 761 -31.61 -8.92 2.97
N PRO A 762 -31.60 -7.65 3.40
CA PRO A 762 -32.82 -6.94 3.82
C PRO A 762 -33.74 -6.67 2.62
N LEU A 763 -35.04 -6.92 2.78
CA LEU A 763 -36.05 -6.85 1.73
C LEU A 763 -37.07 -5.72 1.97
N SER A 764 -37.45 -5.03 0.91
CA SER A 764 -38.43 -3.94 0.91
C SER A 764 -39.88 -4.41 1.03
N LYS A 765 -40.13 -5.69 0.74
CA LYS A 765 -41.43 -6.36 0.86
C LYS A 765 -41.28 -7.69 1.59
N SER A 766 -42.40 -8.20 2.09
CA SER A 766 -42.45 -9.49 2.77
C SER A 766 -42.54 -10.62 1.73
N PHE A 767 -41.71 -11.64 1.87
CA PHE A 767 -41.72 -12.84 1.03
C PHE A 767 -41.76 -14.11 1.89
N LYS A 768 -42.17 -15.22 1.29
CA LYS A 768 -41.97 -16.58 1.80
C LYS A 768 -40.73 -17.21 1.17
N SER A 769 -40.16 -18.21 1.84
CA SER A 769 -39.00 -18.95 1.35
C SER A 769 -39.22 -19.53 -0.07
N ALA A 770 -40.41 -20.10 -0.32
CA ALA A 770 -40.78 -20.64 -1.63
C ALA A 770 -40.81 -19.57 -2.73
N GLU A 771 -41.31 -18.35 -2.42
CA GLU A 771 -41.36 -17.25 -3.38
C GLU A 771 -39.95 -16.74 -3.71
N ILE A 772 -39.07 -16.63 -2.71
CA ILE A 772 -37.67 -16.29 -2.94
C ILE A 772 -37.02 -17.32 -3.85
N ARG A 773 -37.18 -18.60 -3.54
CA ARG A 773 -36.62 -19.69 -4.36
C ARG A 773 -37.10 -19.59 -5.82
N GLU A 774 -38.39 -19.38 -6.03
CA GLU A 774 -38.97 -19.26 -7.36
C GLU A 774 -38.30 -18.12 -8.16
N LEU A 775 -37.99 -16.98 -7.52
CA LEU A 775 -37.24 -15.89 -8.17
C LEU A 775 -35.84 -16.33 -8.64
N TYR A 776 -35.14 -17.17 -7.88
CA TYR A 776 -33.84 -17.70 -8.28
C TYR A 776 -33.97 -18.72 -9.42
N GLU A 777 -34.94 -19.63 -9.33
CA GLU A 777 -35.21 -20.62 -10.38
C GLU A 777 -35.60 -19.96 -11.69
N GLN A 778 -36.43 -18.92 -11.65
CA GLN A 778 -36.80 -18.13 -12.82
C GLN A 778 -35.59 -17.36 -13.39
N LYS A 779 -34.79 -16.72 -12.52
CA LYS A 779 -33.64 -15.92 -12.94
C LYS A 779 -32.54 -16.76 -13.60
N TYR A 780 -32.33 -17.99 -13.10
CA TYR A 780 -31.27 -18.88 -13.58
C TYR A 780 -31.80 -20.06 -14.41
N ALA A 781 -33.03 -19.97 -14.89
CA ALA A 781 -33.61 -20.95 -15.80
C ALA A 781 -32.75 -21.07 -17.07
N GLY A 782 -32.25 -22.28 -17.34
CA GLY A 782 -31.40 -22.57 -18.50
C GLY A 782 -29.90 -22.34 -18.29
N GLU A 783 -29.48 -21.81 -17.13
CA GLU A 783 -28.06 -21.64 -16.80
C GLU A 783 -27.42 -22.95 -16.37
N LYS A 784 -26.62 -23.59 -17.24
CA LYS A 784 -26.05 -24.92 -16.95
C LYS A 784 -25.03 -24.92 -15.81
N LEU A 785 -24.38 -23.79 -15.55
CA LEU A 785 -23.35 -23.66 -14.51
C LEU A 785 -23.90 -23.05 -13.21
N ILE A 786 -25.23 -22.98 -13.05
CA ILE A 786 -25.88 -22.57 -11.80
C ILE A 786 -26.91 -23.64 -11.44
N LYS A 787 -26.87 -24.12 -10.20
CA LYS A 787 -27.84 -25.07 -9.64
C LYS A 787 -28.51 -24.43 -8.43
N VAL A 788 -29.82 -24.22 -8.54
CA VAL A 788 -30.66 -23.81 -7.42
C VAL A 788 -31.12 -25.07 -6.68
N VAL A 789 -30.93 -25.12 -5.37
CA VAL A 789 -31.23 -26.28 -4.52
C VAL A 789 -32.00 -25.87 -3.26
N ASP A 790 -32.75 -26.81 -2.69
CA ASP A 790 -33.59 -26.59 -1.51
C ASP A 790 -32.73 -26.46 -0.26
N ASP A 791 -31.89 -27.46 -0.04
CA ASP A 791 -31.04 -27.59 1.15
C ASP A 791 -29.91 -26.58 1.16
N VAL A 792 -29.28 -26.43 2.33
CA VAL A 792 -28.08 -25.61 2.48
C VAL A 792 -26.91 -26.29 1.75
N PRO A 793 -26.36 -25.70 0.68
CA PRO A 793 -25.23 -26.30 -0.03
C PRO A 793 -23.96 -26.26 0.84
N LEU A 794 -23.14 -27.32 0.73
CA LEU A 794 -21.93 -27.49 1.52
C LEU A 794 -20.67 -27.39 0.65
N VAL A 795 -19.59 -26.84 1.23
CA VAL A 795 -18.30 -26.68 0.54
C VAL A 795 -17.75 -28.01 0.00
N LYS A 796 -17.90 -29.10 0.77
CA LYS A 796 -17.43 -30.44 0.36
C LYS A 796 -18.08 -30.91 -0.95
N ASP A 797 -19.30 -30.46 -1.24
CA ASP A 797 -20.08 -30.89 -2.39
C ASP A 797 -19.88 -29.99 -3.62
N ILE A 798 -19.19 -28.86 -3.48
CA ILE A 798 -18.84 -27.95 -4.57
C ILE A 798 -17.36 -28.01 -4.94
N SER A 799 -16.50 -28.48 -4.04
CA SER A 799 -15.08 -28.64 -4.30
C SER A 799 -14.87 -29.50 -5.54
N LYS A 800 -14.07 -29.00 -6.48
CA LYS A 800 -13.79 -29.60 -7.81
C LYS A 800 -14.99 -29.63 -8.77
N LYS A 801 -16.02 -28.80 -8.54
CA LYS A 801 -17.17 -28.66 -9.42
C LYS A 801 -17.11 -27.40 -10.28
N HIS A 802 -17.66 -27.50 -11.49
CA HIS A 802 -17.61 -26.45 -12.52
C HIS A 802 -18.79 -25.48 -12.48
N PHE A 803 -19.68 -25.61 -11.49
CA PHE A 803 -20.91 -24.83 -11.35
C PHE A 803 -21.02 -24.19 -9.96
N VAL A 804 -21.98 -23.29 -9.80
CA VAL A 804 -22.36 -22.65 -8.53
C VAL A 804 -23.60 -23.35 -7.98
N LYS A 805 -23.65 -23.64 -6.67
CA LYS A 805 -24.89 -24.06 -5.98
C LYS A 805 -25.41 -22.92 -5.12
N ILE A 806 -26.70 -22.61 -5.24
CA ILE A 806 -27.39 -21.59 -4.45
C ILE A 806 -28.59 -22.25 -3.76
N GLY A 807 -28.70 -22.14 -2.45
CA GLY A 807 -29.77 -22.76 -1.68
C GLY A 807 -29.88 -22.27 -0.25
N GLY A 808 -30.59 -23.03 0.59
CA GLY A 808 -30.76 -22.67 2.00
C GLY A 808 -31.48 -21.33 2.20
N PHE A 809 -32.61 -21.15 1.52
CA PHE A 809 -33.39 -19.90 1.52
C PHE A 809 -34.11 -19.66 2.85
N GLY A 810 -33.38 -19.16 3.84
CA GLY A 810 -33.91 -18.84 5.17
C GLY A 810 -34.54 -17.46 5.20
N VAL A 811 -35.87 -17.39 5.30
CA VAL A 811 -36.60 -16.12 5.40
C VAL A 811 -37.04 -15.88 6.85
N HIS A 812 -36.75 -14.69 7.37
CA HIS A 812 -37.16 -14.28 8.72
C HIS A 812 -38.70 -14.26 8.85
N SER A 813 -39.24 -14.42 10.06
CA SER A 813 -40.70 -14.46 10.31
C SER A 813 -41.46 -13.21 9.83
N SER A 814 -40.78 -12.05 9.75
CA SER A 814 -41.35 -10.82 9.16
C SER A 814 -41.44 -10.84 7.63
N GLY A 815 -40.78 -11.80 6.97
CA GLY A 815 -40.60 -11.89 5.52
C GLY A 815 -39.71 -10.79 4.90
N LYS A 816 -39.22 -9.84 5.71
CA LYS A 816 -38.44 -8.66 5.25
C LYS A 816 -36.92 -8.87 5.27
N ARG A 817 -36.45 -10.09 5.48
CA ARG A 817 -35.02 -10.43 5.47
C ARG A 817 -34.85 -11.87 5.05
N VAL A 818 -33.94 -12.10 4.11
CA VAL A 818 -33.56 -13.44 3.67
C VAL A 818 -32.07 -13.66 3.83
N VAL A 819 -31.72 -14.88 4.21
CA VAL A 819 -30.35 -15.40 4.18
C VAL A 819 -30.29 -16.51 3.15
N VAL A 820 -29.32 -16.44 2.24
CA VAL A 820 -29.09 -17.43 1.19
C VAL A 820 -27.66 -17.93 1.30
N ILE A 821 -27.47 -19.24 1.10
CA ILE A 821 -26.14 -19.85 1.06
C ILE A 821 -25.75 -20.18 -0.37
N THR A 822 -24.59 -19.70 -0.78
CA THR A 822 -24.02 -19.97 -2.11
C THR A 822 -22.66 -20.62 -1.97
N THR A 823 -22.45 -21.71 -2.70
CA THR A 823 -21.15 -22.38 -2.76
C THR A 823 -20.62 -22.38 -4.20
N ILE A 824 -19.31 -22.17 -4.32
CA ILE A 824 -18.59 -22.12 -5.61
C ILE A 824 -17.18 -22.67 -5.42
N ASP A 825 -16.64 -23.36 -6.41
CA ASP A 825 -15.21 -23.70 -6.42
C ASP A 825 -14.37 -22.47 -6.81
N ASN A 826 -13.43 -22.06 -5.94
CA ASN A 826 -12.64 -20.84 -6.16
C ASN A 826 -11.61 -20.94 -7.29
N LEU A 827 -11.20 -22.15 -7.68
CA LEU A 827 -10.21 -22.38 -8.74
C LEU A 827 -10.87 -22.67 -10.10
N LEU A 828 -12.07 -23.25 -10.09
CA LEU A 828 -12.83 -23.64 -11.27
C LEU A 828 -13.83 -22.57 -11.68
N LYS A 829 -15.12 -22.68 -11.29
CA LYS A 829 -16.14 -21.69 -11.66
C LYS A 829 -15.83 -20.29 -11.13
N GLY A 830 -15.05 -20.19 -10.06
CA GLY A 830 -14.54 -18.90 -9.57
C GLY A 830 -13.33 -18.34 -10.34
N ALA A 831 -12.73 -19.11 -11.27
CA ALA A 831 -11.59 -18.66 -12.07
C ALA A 831 -11.44 -19.41 -13.42
N ALA A 832 -10.87 -20.62 -13.45
CA ALA A 832 -10.47 -21.29 -14.69
C ALA A 832 -11.65 -21.67 -15.61
N THR A 833 -12.74 -22.18 -15.04
CA THR A 833 -13.95 -22.53 -15.81
C THR A 833 -14.67 -21.28 -16.29
N GLN A 834 -14.71 -20.22 -15.48
CA GLN A 834 -15.25 -18.93 -15.90
C GLN A 834 -14.48 -18.38 -17.11
N ALA A 835 -13.14 -18.45 -17.06
CA ALA A 835 -12.31 -18.00 -18.16
C ALA A 835 -12.53 -18.82 -19.43
N LEU A 836 -12.64 -20.15 -19.33
CA LEU A 836 -12.93 -20.99 -20.49
C LEU A 836 -14.32 -20.68 -21.08
N GLN A 837 -15.35 -20.51 -20.25
CA GLN A 837 -16.69 -20.11 -20.69
C GLN A 837 -16.65 -18.76 -21.45
N ASN A 838 -15.91 -17.79 -20.92
CA ASN A 838 -15.71 -16.49 -21.55
C ASN A 838 -14.96 -16.60 -22.89
N ILE A 839 -13.92 -17.42 -22.96
CA ILE A 839 -13.14 -17.68 -24.18
C ILE A 839 -14.02 -18.34 -25.24
N ASN A 840 -14.81 -19.34 -24.86
CA ASN A 840 -15.72 -20.02 -25.77
C ASN A 840 -16.70 -19.04 -26.42
N LEU A 841 -17.33 -18.19 -25.61
CA LEU A 841 -18.23 -17.16 -26.10
C LEU A 841 -17.53 -16.17 -27.03
N ALA A 842 -16.34 -15.69 -26.66
CA ALA A 842 -15.61 -14.68 -27.42
C ALA A 842 -15.00 -15.20 -28.74
N LEU A 843 -14.55 -16.45 -28.77
CA LEU A 843 -14.02 -17.10 -29.97
C LEU A 843 -15.11 -17.75 -30.84
N GLY A 844 -16.36 -17.77 -30.36
CA GLY A 844 -17.51 -18.27 -31.11
C GLY A 844 -17.71 -19.80 -31.03
N TYR A 845 -17.14 -20.46 -30.03
CA TYR A 845 -17.40 -21.87 -29.72
C TYR A 845 -18.73 -22.05 -28.96
N ASN A 846 -19.16 -23.29 -28.77
CA ASN A 846 -20.25 -23.57 -27.83
C ASN A 846 -19.79 -23.17 -26.42
N GLU A 847 -20.63 -22.44 -25.69
CA GLU A 847 -20.29 -21.85 -24.38
C GLU A 847 -19.70 -22.86 -23.38
N TYR A 848 -20.20 -24.10 -23.39
CA TYR A 848 -19.82 -25.14 -22.43
C TYR A 848 -18.84 -26.16 -23.00
N GLU A 849 -18.31 -25.93 -24.21
CA GLU A 849 -17.35 -26.82 -24.85
C GLU A 849 -16.09 -26.98 -23.98
N GLY A 850 -15.62 -28.22 -23.81
CA GLY A 850 -14.47 -28.52 -22.93
C GLY A 850 -14.69 -28.30 -21.43
N ILE A 851 -15.89 -27.91 -20.99
CA ILE A 851 -16.26 -27.79 -19.57
C ILE A 851 -17.03 -29.05 -19.15
N PRO A 852 -16.56 -29.81 -18.15
CA PRO A 852 -17.30 -30.97 -17.65
C PRO A 852 -18.67 -30.59 -17.08
N SER A 853 -19.68 -31.41 -17.37
CA SER A 853 -21.05 -31.21 -16.89
C SER A 853 -21.24 -31.50 -15.39
N GLU A 854 -20.30 -32.22 -14.76
CA GLU A 854 -20.37 -32.63 -13.35
C GLU A 854 -19.04 -32.57 -12.61
#